data_AF-A0A395HVD2-F1
#
_entry.id   AF-A0A395HVD2-F1
#
_cell.length_a   1.000
_cell.length_b   1.000
_cell.length_c   1.000
_cell.angle_alpha   90.00
_cell.angle_beta   90.00
_cell.angle_gamma   90.00
#
_symmetry.space_group_name_H-M   'P 1'
#
loop_
_entity.id
_entity.type
_entity.pdbx_description
1 polymer ?
#
loop_
_entity_poly.entity_id
_entity_poly.type
_entity_poly.pdbx_seq_one_letter_code
_entity_poly.pdbx_strand_id
1 'polypeptide(L)'
;MAIRDIVVNPSLLPVLNLSAETRDQCMQLLAVLDPSADSYPDSEQRALAASKEQKQLFALLARLRGLNRDAILRVRETKQATAEARQEIDRLHLQLQNLYYEQRHLTGEIAACESYDHKYLALPLIPLEEFLTLHPEHRESDEHELMIARINHEHAEREKLEQARQELLKRKQALIAENNKRKEDLASLDQDLERFIDVTFCSYCMDWRTASPTPTTPTLLELTHLVLRQITLPNSKHALVMITKYEDPSSSHTVSTSPDHTMTVSTTSPPPPPPEKPEAIRTRFKVIAAFWAVIIFLGFPIWWKTTSIYRASLPIPDMIDWADGKTCRPVFPLEIRVETPSLPEAEAQHLLRTTQHTLDDLNEFSAHHLRLKLSNDNVEEQLEETADTALTVRLLPQDDLVNPKSVLQSDTTQLDVFYSPSQIPPLSSSNPPLSAYIAGELQQLFTEEKAIIAQILSNSHASSAVATGQPSSAVLSSVSPQLADSIAKRLRRSMKYADTYHLAFSLFTPGAEPSSWDIQAAVHEYITPLLQAFSPISNFTVDTQVQLYATFAPTAPAPEYDEGLAVWSLKPEDLSAFINAAEWPLSPSIGPGPTINFILYVPDAAQSPLVVKDSLATSWVVPQWGGVFLLNPPNGTHLHHLSHEALQGAFMTFSHQLLTLLGAPTTPAALPFRLQTLTRIRAASLLLSASSTMGSLARLTESLPSIPIPATVAASVATTLSHLTSACEHLRRGRFQAALADARVAETAAERSFFEKSMVGQMYFPDEHKVAVYLPLLGPIGVPLIVGLLKEVKKALAMRKAKKAS
;
A
#
# COMPACT_ATOMS: atom_id res chain seq x y z
N MET A 1 -28.61 27.87 -40.54
CA MET A 1 -29.79 27.79 -39.65
C MET A 1 -29.85 29.06 -38.81
N ALA A 2 -31.01 29.68 -38.67
CA ALA A 2 -31.13 30.83 -37.77
C ALA A 2 -30.99 30.33 -36.32
N ILE A 3 -30.45 31.14 -35.40
CA ILE A 3 -30.31 30.77 -33.97
C ILE A 3 -31.67 30.35 -33.36
N ARG A 4 -32.77 30.88 -33.92
CA ARG A 4 -34.15 30.54 -33.58
C ARG A 4 -34.53 29.08 -33.89
N ASP A 5 -33.81 28.42 -34.80
CA ASP A 5 -34.05 27.03 -35.20
C ASP A 5 -33.25 26.03 -34.36
N ILE A 6 -32.27 26.51 -33.56
CA ILE A 6 -31.35 25.69 -32.75
C ILE A 6 -31.80 25.65 -31.28
N VAL A 7 -32.33 26.76 -30.75
CA VAL A 7 -32.75 26.85 -29.35
C VAL A 7 -34.21 26.45 -29.19
N VAL A 8 -34.46 25.16 -28.93
CA VAL A 8 -35.81 24.60 -28.78
C VAL A 8 -36.37 24.74 -27.36
N ASN A 9 -35.52 25.04 -26.38
CA ASN A 9 -35.94 25.05 -24.97
C ASN A 9 -36.91 26.21 -24.67
N PRO A 10 -38.13 25.94 -24.18
CA PRO A 10 -39.16 26.96 -23.93
C PRO A 10 -38.74 28.00 -22.90
N SER A 11 -37.78 27.70 -22.00
CA SER A 11 -37.27 28.68 -21.03
C SER A 11 -36.27 29.67 -21.62
N LEU A 12 -35.63 29.35 -22.74
CA LEU A 12 -34.59 30.17 -23.36
C LEU A 12 -35.13 31.02 -24.52
N LEU A 13 -36.28 30.65 -25.10
CA LEU A 13 -36.97 31.44 -26.12
C LEU A 13 -37.26 32.89 -25.70
N PRO A 14 -37.72 33.19 -24.47
CA PRO A 14 -37.97 34.57 -24.03
C PRO A 14 -36.69 35.40 -23.96
N VAL A 15 -35.56 34.80 -23.53
CA VAL A 15 -34.25 35.46 -23.49
C VAL A 15 -33.79 35.80 -24.91
N LEU A 16 -33.93 34.84 -25.84
CA LEU A 16 -33.54 35.01 -27.23
C LEU A 16 -34.37 36.11 -27.91
N ASN A 17 -35.69 36.09 -27.75
CA ASN A 17 -36.59 37.09 -28.33
C ASN A 17 -36.30 38.49 -27.77
N LEU A 18 -36.14 38.61 -26.45
CA LEU A 18 -35.84 39.89 -25.81
C LEU A 18 -34.44 40.41 -26.18
N SER A 19 -33.47 39.53 -26.40
CA SER A 19 -32.14 39.93 -26.88
C SER A 19 -32.18 40.49 -28.30
N ALA A 20 -33.02 39.92 -29.17
CA ALA A 20 -33.25 40.43 -30.52
C ALA A 20 -33.94 41.80 -30.48
N GLU A 21 -34.99 41.95 -29.67
CA GLU A 21 -35.70 43.22 -29.45
C GLU A 21 -34.75 44.30 -28.88
N THR A 22 -33.90 43.94 -27.91
CA THR A 22 -32.90 44.85 -27.33
C THR A 22 -31.89 45.29 -28.38
N ARG A 23 -31.44 44.38 -29.26
CA ARG A 23 -30.51 44.70 -30.36
C ARG A 23 -31.15 45.67 -31.36
N ASP A 24 -32.40 45.40 -31.75
CA ASP A 24 -33.11 46.26 -32.71
C ASP A 24 -33.33 47.65 -32.11
N GLN A 25 -33.62 47.75 -30.81
CA GLN A 25 -33.69 49.01 -30.06
C GLN A 25 -32.34 49.75 -29.97
N CYS A 26 -31.22 49.03 -29.81
CA CYS A 26 -29.87 49.63 -29.89
C CYS A 26 -29.61 50.24 -31.27
N MET A 27 -30.02 49.55 -32.34
CA MET A 27 -29.85 50.05 -33.70
C MET A 27 -30.68 51.31 -33.95
N GLN A 28 -31.90 51.40 -33.38
CA GLN A 28 -32.73 52.60 -33.45
C GLN A 28 -32.09 53.79 -32.70
N LEU A 29 -31.54 53.56 -31.50
CA LEU A 29 -30.81 54.61 -30.77
C LEU A 29 -29.58 55.09 -31.55
N LEU A 30 -28.83 54.19 -32.17
CA LEU A 30 -27.68 54.54 -33.01
C LEU A 30 -28.09 55.38 -34.23
N ALA A 31 -29.22 55.06 -34.87
CA ALA A 31 -29.75 55.83 -35.99
C ALA A 31 -30.18 57.26 -35.59
N VAL A 32 -30.67 57.46 -34.36
CA VAL A 32 -31.02 58.79 -33.83
C VAL A 32 -29.78 59.62 -33.45
N LEU A 33 -28.68 58.95 -33.10
CA LEU A 33 -27.40 59.58 -32.75
C LEU A 33 -26.49 59.82 -33.96
N ASP A 34 -26.84 59.30 -35.14
CA ASP A 34 -26.06 59.46 -36.36
C ASP A 34 -26.10 60.93 -36.83
N PRO A 35 -24.96 61.63 -36.88
CA PRO A 35 -24.90 63.04 -37.28
C PRO A 35 -25.22 63.27 -38.77
N SER A 36 -25.27 62.20 -39.58
CA SER A 36 -25.55 62.23 -41.02
C SER A 36 -27.04 62.24 -41.36
N ALA A 37 -27.92 61.97 -40.39
CA ALA A 37 -29.35 61.82 -40.62
C ALA A 37 -30.06 63.18 -40.53
N ASP A 38 -30.51 63.72 -41.67
CA ASP A 38 -31.26 64.99 -41.79
C ASP A 38 -32.68 64.96 -41.15
N SER A 39 -33.00 63.95 -40.35
CA SER A 39 -34.35 63.68 -39.84
C SER A 39 -34.83 64.61 -38.73
N TYR A 40 -33.93 65.38 -38.10
CA TYR A 40 -34.26 66.33 -37.03
C TYR A 40 -33.47 67.64 -37.20
N PRO A 41 -34.10 68.75 -37.59
CA PRO A 41 -33.41 70.02 -37.83
C PRO A 41 -33.03 70.77 -36.54
N ASP A 42 -33.58 70.39 -35.38
CA ASP A 42 -33.37 71.07 -34.10
C ASP A 42 -32.61 70.20 -33.08
N SER A 43 -31.60 70.77 -32.43
CA SER A 43 -30.67 70.04 -31.55
C SER A 43 -31.35 69.54 -30.27
N GLU A 44 -32.32 70.28 -29.74
CA GLU A 44 -33.08 69.91 -28.54
C GLU A 44 -34.04 68.74 -28.81
N GLN A 45 -34.66 68.70 -29.99
CA GLN A 45 -35.57 67.61 -30.37
C GLN A 45 -34.83 66.28 -30.57
N ARG A 46 -33.61 66.33 -31.12
CA ARG A 46 -32.73 65.15 -31.25
C ARG A 46 -32.30 64.61 -29.88
N ALA A 47 -31.96 65.49 -28.94
CA ALA A 47 -31.62 65.10 -27.57
C ALA A 47 -32.81 64.46 -26.82
N LEU A 48 -34.03 64.99 -27.01
CA LEU A 48 -35.24 64.43 -26.43
C LEU A 48 -35.60 63.05 -27.03
N ALA A 49 -35.47 62.89 -28.36
CA ALA A 49 -35.66 61.62 -29.04
C ALA A 49 -34.64 60.57 -28.57
N ALA A 50 -33.35 60.92 -28.51
CA ALA A 50 -32.31 60.04 -27.99
C ALA A 50 -32.58 59.63 -26.53
N SER A 51 -33.02 60.55 -25.67
CA SER A 51 -33.37 60.25 -24.28
C SER A 51 -34.55 59.28 -24.16
N LYS A 52 -35.54 59.37 -25.06
CA LYS A 52 -36.70 58.46 -25.10
C LYS A 52 -36.27 57.04 -25.47
N GLU A 53 -35.51 56.89 -26.56
CA GLU A 53 -35.01 55.60 -27.02
C GLU A 53 -34.04 54.97 -26.00
N GLN A 54 -33.23 55.80 -25.33
CA GLN A 54 -32.33 55.36 -24.26
C GLN A 54 -33.09 54.79 -23.05
N LYS A 55 -34.21 55.41 -22.64
CA LYS A 55 -35.04 54.90 -21.52
C LYS A 55 -35.68 53.55 -21.87
N GLN A 56 -36.14 53.39 -23.11
CA GLN A 56 -36.70 52.12 -23.60
C GLN A 56 -35.63 51.02 -23.63
N LEU A 57 -34.42 51.34 -24.10
CA LEU A 57 -33.28 50.42 -24.07
C LEU A 57 -32.94 49.97 -22.64
N PHE A 58 -32.89 50.89 -21.67
CA PHE A 58 -32.61 50.54 -20.28
C PHE A 58 -33.68 49.65 -19.64
N ALA A 59 -34.95 49.84 -19.99
CA ALA A 59 -36.03 48.96 -19.56
C ALA A 59 -35.89 47.54 -20.12
N LEU A 60 -35.56 47.41 -21.41
CA LEU A 60 -35.31 46.12 -22.06
C LEU A 60 -34.08 45.41 -21.46
N LEU A 61 -32.99 46.14 -21.22
CA LEU A 61 -31.78 45.61 -20.59
C LEU A 61 -32.02 45.11 -19.16
N ALA A 62 -32.84 45.81 -18.37
CA ALA A 62 -33.20 45.36 -17.02
C ALA A 62 -33.96 44.02 -17.06
N ARG A 63 -34.92 43.90 -17.98
CA ARG A 63 -35.69 42.66 -18.18
C ARG A 63 -34.82 41.52 -18.73
N LEU A 64 -33.90 41.81 -19.64
CA LEU A 64 -32.95 40.83 -20.19
C LEU A 64 -32.01 40.29 -19.12
N ARG A 65 -31.49 41.16 -18.23
CA ARG A 65 -30.69 40.74 -17.08
C ARG A 65 -31.46 39.84 -16.12
N GLY A 66 -32.75 40.12 -15.89
CA GLY A 66 -33.63 39.26 -15.10
C GLY A 66 -33.77 37.87 -15.70
N LEU A 67 -34.15 37.78 -16.98
CA LEU A 67 -34.32 36.49 -17.66
C LEU A 67 -33.01 35.71 -17.80
N ASN A 68 -31.87 36.38 -17.96
CA ASN A 68 -30.55 35.73 -17.98
C ASN A 68 -30.21 35.12 -16.61
N ARG A 69 -30.50 35.83 -15.52
CA ARG A 69 -30.32 35.30 -14.16
C ARG A 69 -31.16 34.06 -13.92
N ASP A 70 -32.42 34.07 -14.35
CA ASP A 70 -33.32 32.92 -14.23
C ASP A 70 -32.82 31.72 -15.05
N ALA A 71 -32.30 31.95 -16.25
CA ALA A 71 -31.70 30.90 -17.08
C ALA A 71 -30.49 30.25 -16.38
N ILE A 72 -29.61 31.06 -15.79
CA ILE A 72 -28.44 30.58 -15.03
C ILE A 72 -28.87 29.75 -13.81
N LEU A 73 -29.90 30.20 -13.08
CA LEU A 73 -30.43 29.44 -11.93
C LEU A 73 -30.97 28.07 -12.35
N ARG A 74 -31.73 28.00 -13.45
CA ARG A 74 -32.23 26.72 -13.96
C ARG A 74 -31.12 25.77 -14.40
N VAL A 75 -30.05 26.27 -15.01
CA VAL A 75 -28.87 25.44 -15.36
C VAL A 75 -28.21 24.87 -14.10
N ARG A 76 -28.20 25.64 -13.00
CA ARG A 76 -27.68 25.15 -11.72
C ARG A 76 -28.58 24.07 -11.12
N GLU A 77 -29.90 24.24 -11.19
CA GLU A 77 -30.88 23.26 -10.75
C GLU A 77 -30.77 21.95 -11.53
N THR A 78 -30.67 22.01 -12.87
CA THR A 78 -30.50 20.80 -13.70
C THR A 78 -29.17 20.10 -13.41
N LYS A 79 -28.09 20.85 -13.21
CA LYS A 79 -26.80 20.30 -12.79
C LYS A 79 -26.88 19.59 -11.44
N GLN A 80 -27.63 20.16 -10.50
CA GLN A 80 -27.82 19.54 -9.18
C GLN A 80 -28.65 18.25 -9.30
N ALA A 81 -29.80 18.29 -9.99
CA ALA A 81 -30.65 17.12 -10.18
C ALA A 81 -29.94 15.96 -10.90
N THR A 82 -29.12 16.27 -11.91
CA THR A 82 -28.31 15.26 -12.62
C THR A 82 -27.18 14.70 -11.74
N ALA A 83 -26.58 15.51 -10.86
CA ALA A 83 -25.59 15.05 -9.91
C ALA A 83 -26.20 14.11 -8.85
N GLU A 84 -27.40 14.43 -8.34
CA GLU A 84 -28.14 13.60 -7.38
C GLU A 84 -28.52 12.25 -8.00
N ALA A 85 -29.08 12.25 -9.22
CA ALA A 85 -29.40 11.02 -9.94
C ALA A 85 -28.15 10.15 -10.22
N ARG A 86 -27.03 10.79 -10.58
CA ARG A 86 -25.76 10.09 -10.77
C ARG A 86 -25.27 9.45 -9.48
N GLN A 87 -25.34 10.16 -8.35
CA GLN A 87 -24.93 9.62 -7.05
C GLN A 87 -25.78 8.39 -6.65
N GLU A 88 -27.07 8.40 -6.98
CA GLU A 88 -27.93 7.23 -6.76
C GLU A 88 -27.52 6.03 -7.62
N ILE A 89 -27.21 6.25 -8.91
CA ILE A 89 -26.70 5.22 -9.82
C ILE A 89 -25.38 4.65 -9.28
N ASP A 90 -24.45 5.51 -8.86
CA ASP A 90 -23.15 5.10 -8.33
C ASP A 90 -23.33 4.24 -7.06
N ARG A 91 -24.29 4.59 -6.19
CA ARG A 91 -24.64 3.80 -5.00
C ARG A 91 -25.19 2.43 -5.37
N LEU A 92 -26.10 2.35 -6.34
CA LEU A 92 -26.68 1.08 -6.81
C LEU A 92 -25.62 0.21 -7.49
N HIS A 93 -24.70 0.83 -8.24
CA HIS A 93 -23.58 0.12 -8.87
C HIS A 93 -22.65 -0.49 -7.83
N LEU A 94 -22.35 0.23 -6.73
CA LEU A 94 -21.57 -0.31 -5.62
C LEU A 94 -22.26 -1.52 -4.97
N GLN A 95 -23.58 -1.46 -4.77
CA GLN A 95 -24.35 -2.60 -4.24
C GLN A 95 -24.29 -3.81 -5.18
N LEU A 96 -24.39 -3.59 -6.49
CA LEU A 96 -24.25 -4.65 -7.49
C LEU A 96 -22.85 -5.26 -7.48
N GLN A 97 -21.79 -4.46 -7.38
CA GLN A 97 -20.42 -4.96 -7.26
C GLN A 97 -20.22 -5.83 -6.01
N ASN A 98 -20.81 -5.43 -4.88
CA ASN A 98 -20.76 -6.24 -3.64
C ASN A 98 -21.41 -7.61 -3.84
N LEU A 99 -22.57 -7.67 -4.52
CA LEU A 99 -23.24 -8.93 -4.84
C LEU A 99 -22.43 -9.81 -5.79
N TYR A 100 -21.78 -9.23 -6.81
CA TYR A 100 -20.89 -10.00 -7.68
C TYR A 100 -19.67 -10.55 -6.93
N TYR A 101 -19.12 -9.78 -5.99
CA TYR A 101 -18.05 -10.26 -5.13
C TYR A 101 -18.52 -11.44 -4.27
N GLU A 102 -19.67 -11.32 -3.62
CA GLU A 102 -20.26 -12.40 -2.81
C GLU A 102 -20.55 -13.65 -3.65
N GLN A 103 -21.12 -13.50 -4.84
CA GLN A 103 -21.33 -14.59 -5.77
C GLN A 103 -20.01 -15.30 -6.11
N ARG A 104 -18.97 -14.54 -6.45
CA ARG A 104 -17.66 -15.10 -6.81
C ARG A 104 -17.00 -15.80 -5.62
N HIS A 105 -17.14 -15.24 -4.42
CA HIS A 105 -16.66 -15.84 -3.18
C HIS A 105 -17.36 -17.18 -2.90
N LEU A 106 -18.69 -17.20 -2.92
CA LEU A 106 -19.48 -18.42 -2.70
C LEU A 106 -19.18 -19.49 -3.76
N THR A 107 -19.03 -19.09 -5.02
CA THR A 107 -18.63 -20.01 -6.10
C THR A 107 -17.24 -20.61 -5.82
N GLY A 108 -16.32 -19.80 -5.31
CA GLY A 108 -14.99 -20.25 -4.91
C GLY A 108 -15.02 -21.21 -3.72
N GLU A 109 -15.85 -20.94 -2.71
CA GLU A 109 -16.04 -21.83 -1.55
C GLU A 109 -16.70 -23.14 -1.96
N ILE A 110 -17.68 -23.12 -2.86
CA ILE A 110 -18.30 -24.33 -3.41
C ILE A 110 -17.25 -25.15 -4.14
N ALA A 111 -16.45 -24.54 -5.03
CA ALA A 111 -15.38 -25.23 -5.73
C ALA A 111 -14.31 -25.81 -4.78
N ALA A 112 -14.00 -25.10 -3.68
CA ALA A 112 -13.08 -25.59 -2.66
C ALA A 112 -13.66 -26.79 -1.89
N CYS A 113 -14.96 -26.78 -1.59
CA CYS A 113 -15.66 -27.91 -0.98
C CYS A 113 -15.74 -29.12 -1.94
N GLU A 114 -16.01 -28.89 -3.22
CA GLU A 114 -16.09 -29.94 -4.24
C GLU A 114 -14.72 -30.56 -4.56
N SER A 115 -13.64 -29.77 -4.48
CA SER A 115 -12.26 -30.24 -4.68
C SER A 115 -11.61 -30.79 -3.40
N TYR A 116 -12.36 -30.92 -2.31
CA TYR A 116 -11.82 -31.46 -1.06
C TYR A 116 -11.37 -32.91 -1.25
N ASP A 117 -10.07 -33.15 -1.10
CA ASP A 117 -9.50 -34.48 -1.24
C ASP A 117 -9.90 -35.37 -0.05
N HIS A 118 -10.82 -36.29 -0.31
CA HIS A 118 -11.26 -37.24 0.70
C HIS A 118 -10.23 -38.36 0.83
N LYS A 119 -9.52 -38.39 1.97
CA LYS A 119 -8.48 -39.39 2.28
C LYS A 119 -8.88 -40.85 2.01
N TYR A 120 -10.16 -41.20 2.10
CA TYR A 120 -10.62 -42.57 1.86
C TYR A 120 -10.44 -43.02 0.40
N LEU A 121 -10.40 -42.09 -0.56
CA LEU A 121 -10.16 -42.37 -1.97
C LEU A 121 -8.71 -42.83 -2.25
N ALA A 122 -7.77 -42.51 -1.36
CA ALA A 122 -6.38 -42.92 -1.45
C ALA A 122 -6.09 -44.27 -0.75
N LEU A 123 -7.07 -44.89 -0.07
CA LEU A 123 -6.85 -46.18 0.56
C LEU A 123 -6.78 -47.29 -0.51
N PRO A 124 -5.74 -48.15 -0.48
CA PRO A 124 -5.72 -49.35 -1.32
C PRO A 124 -6.73 -50.35 -0.74
N LEU A 125 -7.94 -50.32 -1.31
CA LEU A 125 -9.03 -51.24 -1.00
C LEU A 125 -9.03 -52.39 -2.00
N ILE A 126 -9.48 -53.57 -1.57
CA ILE A 126 -9.69 -54.68 -2.50
C ILE A 126 -10.71 -54.30 -3.60
N PRO A 127 -10.58 -54.84 -4.83
CA PRO A 127 -11.52 -54.58 -5.91
C PRO A 127 -12.97 -54.89 -5.50
N LEU A 128 -13.91 -54.11 -6.04
CA LEU A 128 -15.34 -54.20 -5.68
C LEU A 128 -15.91 -55.61 -5.95
N GLU A 129 -15.50 -56.23 -7.06
CA GLU A 129 -15.93 -57.58 -7.43
C GLU A 129 -15.51 -58.62 -6.38
N GLU A 130 -14.26 -58.54 -5.92
CA GLU A 130 -13.72 -59.45 -4.91
C GLU A 130 -14.41 -59.26 -3.55
N PHE A 131 -14.62 -58.01 -3.13
CA PHE A 131 -15.36 -57.72 -1.89
C PHE A 131 -16.78 -58.29 -1.91
N LEU A 132 -17.53 -58.12 -3.02
CA LEU A 132 -18.90 -58.64 -3.13
C LEU A 132 -18.97 -60.16 -3.19
N THR A 133 -17.90 -60.84 -3.62
CA THR A 133 -17.82 -62.32 -3.52
C THR A 133 -17.62 -62.80 -2.09
N LEU A 134 -16.87 -62.05 -1.28
CA LEU A 134 -16.62 -62.35 0.13
C LEU A 134 -17.80 -61.95 1.03
N HIS A 135 -18.47 -60.84 0.70
CA HIS A 135 -19.59 -60.27 1.44
C HIS A 135 -20.81 -60.06 0.55
N PRO A 136 -21.56 -61.14 0.21
CA PRO A 136 -22.71 -61.08 -0.69
C PRO A 136 -23.90 -60.30 -0.11
N GLU A 137 -23.91 -60.05 1.20
CA GLU A 137 -24.94 -59.31 1.93
C GLU A 137 -25.01 -57.81 1.57
N HIS A 138 -23.93 -57.23 1.03
CA HIS A 138 -23.85 -55.81 0.68
C HIS A 138 -24.16 -55.50 -0.79
N ARG A 139 -24.68 -56.47 -1.55
CA ARG A 139 -24.90 -56.34 -3.00
C ARG A 139 -26.03 -55.36 -3.37
N GLU A 140 -26.95 -55.13 -2.46
CA GLU A 140 -28.09 -54.22 -2.61
C GLU A 140 -27.97 -52.96 -1.73
N SER A 141 -26.83 -52.77 -1.05
CA SER A 141 -26.58 -51.59 -0.21
C SER A 141 -26.28 -50.34 -1.04
N ASP A 142 -26.56 -49.16 -0.46
CA ASP A 142 -26.24 -47.87 -1.09
C ASP A 142 -24.72 -47.67 -1.24
N GLU A 143 -24.28 -46.87 -2.22
CA GLU A 143 -22.85 -46.72 -2.58
C GLU A 143 -22.01 -46.23 -1.38
N HIS A 144 -22.56 -45.32 -0.58
CA HIS A 144 -21.91 -44.82 0.63
C HIS A 144 -21.77 -45.91 1.70
N GLU A 145 -22.84 -46.69 1.94
CA GLU A 145 -22.83 -47.78 2.92
C GLU A 145 -21.88 -48.91 2.51
N LEU A 146 -21.83 -49.22 1.21
CA LEU A 146 -20.91 -50.18 0.64
C LEU A 146 -19.46 -49.73 0.81
N MET A 147 -19.16 -48.44 0.62
CA MET A 147 -17.82 -47.90 0.87
C MET A 147 -17.41 -48.00 2.35
N ILE A 148 -18.32 -47.69 3.28
CA ILE A 148 -18.08 -47.86 4.73
C ILE A 148 -17.79 -49.32 5.07
N ALA A 149 -18.59 -50.25 4.54
CA ALA A 149 -18.40 -51.69 4.77
C ALA A 149 -17.02 -52.16 4.26
N ARG A 150 -16.62 -51.71 3.06
CA ARG A 150 -15.29 -52.00 2.49
C ARG A 150 -14.15 -51.48 3.35
N ILE A 151 -14.26 -50.25 3.86
CA ILE A 151 -13.24 -49.66 4.74
C ILE A 151 -13.15 -50.42 6.07
N ASN A 152 -14.29 -50.79 6.65
CA ASN A 152 -14.31 -51.54 7.92
C ASN A 152 -13.71 -52.94 7.77
N HIS A 153 -13.96 -53.61 6.64
CA HIS A 153 -13.31 -54.88 6.32
C HIS A 153 -11.79 -54.74 6.23
N GLU A 154 -11.30 -53.76 5.46
CA GLU A 154 -9.86 -53.49 5.33
C GLU A 154 -9.21 -53.14 6.67
N HIS A 155 -9.90 -52.36 7.51
CA HIS A 155 -9.44 -52.05 8.86
C HIS A 155 -9.30 -53.32 9.71
N ALA A 156 -10.32 -54.19 9.71
CA ALA A 156 -10.29 -55.44 10.47
C ALA A 156 -9.16 -56.37 10.00
N GLU A 157 -8.93 -56.46 8.70
CA GLU A 157 -7.82 -57.25 8.14
C GLU A 157 -6.45 -56.68 8.52
N ARG A 158 -6.26 -55.35 8.44
CA ARG A 158 -5.00 -54.72 8.88
C ARG A 158 -4.76 -54.87 10.38
N GLU A 159 -5.81 -54.84 11.20
CA GLU A 159 -5.70 -55.07 12.63
C GLU A 159 -5.24 -56.51 12.93
N LYS A 160 -5.81 -57.51 12.25
CA LYS A 160 -5.35 -58.91 12.35
C LYS A 160 -3.89 -59.05 11.92
N LEU A 161 -3.48 -58.41 10.82
CA LEU A 161 -2.09 -58.44 10.34
C LEU A 161 -1.11 -57.80 11.34
N GLU A 162 -1.49 -56.68 11.96
CA GLU A 162 -0.66 -56.02 12.97
C GLU A 162 -0.59 -56.84 14.27
N GLN A 163 -1.68 -57.48 14.69
CA GLN A 163 -1.65 -58.43 15.81
C GLN A 163 -0.70 -59.61 15.53
N ALA A 164 -0.80 -60.21 14.34
CA ALA A 164 0.10 -61.29 13.91
C ALA A 164 1.56 -60.81 13.87
N ARG A 165 1.82 -59.59 13.39
CA ARG A 165 3.15 -58.97 13.40
C ARG A 165 3.68 -58.82 14.82
N GLN A 166 2.86 -58.35 15.77
CA GLN A 166 3.26 -58.20 17.17
C GLN A 166 3.56 -59.54 17.83
N GLU A 167 2.77 -60.57 17.56
CA GLU A 167 3.05 -61.93 18.04
C GLU A 167 4.37 -62.48 17.48
N LEU A 168 4.60 -62.29 16.18
CA LEU A 168 5.87 -62.67 15.54
C LEU A 168 7.06 -61.88 16.11
N LEU A 169 6.90 -60.60 16.42
CA LEU A 169 7.93 -59.79 17.08
C LEU A 169 8.24 -60.27 18.50
N LYS A 170 7.22 -60.61 19.29
CA LYS A 170 7.41 -61.20 20.62
C LYS A 170 8.14 -62.54 20.51
N ARG A 171 7.74 -63.39 19.57
CA ARG A 171 8.42 -64.68 19.31
C ARG A 171 9.87 -64.49 18.89
N LYS A 172 10.15 -63.50 18.03
CA LYS A 172 11.52 -63.12 17.65
C LYS A 172 12.34 -62.69 18.85
N GLN A 173 11.80 -61.83 19.73
CA GLN A 173 12.51 -61.39 20.94
C GLN A 173 12.77 -62.55 21.91
N ALA A 174 11.80 -63.44 22.09
CA ALA A 174 11.97 -64.63 22.92
C ALA A 174 13.09 -65.54 22.39
N LEU A 175 13.14 -65.76 21.07
CA LEU A 175 14.21 -66.53 20.44
C LEU A 175 15.58 -65.86 20.58
N ILE A 176 15.66 -64.52 20.48
CA ILE A 176 16.91 -63.79 20.71
C ILE A 176 17.39 -63.96 22.16
N ALA A 177 16.47 -63.84 23.13
CA ALA A 177 16.80 -64.04 24.54
C ALA A 177 17.25 -65.48 24.83
N GLU A 178 16.59 -66.48 24.24
CA GLU A 178 17.00 -67.87 24.35
C GLU A 178 18.38 -68.11 23.73
N ASN A 179 18.66 -67.51 22.56
CA ASN A 179 19.97 -67.62 21.91
C ASN A 179 21.08 -66.98 22.77
N ASN A 180 20.82 -65.80 23.34
CA ASN A 180 21.75 -65.14 24.27
C ASN A 180 21.99 -65.98 25.53
N LYS A 181 20.93 -66.58 26.10
CA LYS A 181 21.08 -67.48 27.25
C LYS A 181 21.94 -68.69 26.90
N ARG A 182 21.68 -69.35 25.76
CA ARG A 182 22.52 -70.46 25.29
C ARG A 182 23.97 -70.03 25.05
N LYS A 183 24.20 -68.79 24.61
CA LYS A 183 25.54 -68.22 24.44
C LYS A 183 26.24 -68.01 25.79
N GLU A 184 25.53 -67.55 26.81
CA GLU A 184 26.04 -67.45 28.19
C GLU A 184 26.30 -68.84 28.81
N ASP A 185 25.42 -69.80 28.58
CA ASP A 185 25.59 -71.19 29.01
C ASP A 185 26.82 -71.82 28.32
N LEU A 186 27.06 -71.53 27.05
CA LEU A 186 28.28 -71.95 26.34
C LEU A 186 29.53 -71.29 26.94
N ALA A 187 29.47 -70.01 27.28
CA ALA A 187 30.59 -69.29 27.89
C ALA A 187 30.91 -69.81 29.31
N SER A 188 29.89 -70.19 30.08
CA SER A 188 30.10 -70.79 31.39
C SER A 188 30.68 -72.20 31.30
N LEU A 189 30.26 -72.99 30.30
CA LEU A 189 30.88 -74.28 30.00
C LEU A 189 32.37 -74.12 29.66
N ASP A 190 32.72 -73.11 28.85
CA ASP A 190 34.11 -72.78 28.52
C ASP A 190 34.92 -72.44 29.78
N GLN A 191 34.34 -71.66 30.69
CA GLN A 191 34.96 -71.26 31.95
C GLN A 191 35.13 -72.44 32.92
N ASP A 192 34.17 -73.38 32.95
CA ASP A 192 34.31 -74.61 33.72
C ASP A 192 35.34 -75.57 33.10
N LEU A 193 35.51 -75.55 31.77
CA LEU A 193 36.59 -76.25 31.08
C LEU A 193 37.96 -75.68 31.49
N GLU A 194 38.10 -74.34 31.52
CA GLU A 194 39.30 -73.66 32.03
C GLU A 194 39.59 -74.03 33.48
N ARG A 195 38.58 -74.04 34.36
CA ARG A 195 38.74 -74.48 35.75
C ARG A 195 39.16 -75.95 35.86
N PHE A 196 38.65 -76.81 34.99
CA PHE A 196 39.07 -78.22 34.97
C PHE A 196 40.54 -78.35 34.56
N ILE A 197 41.00 -77.52 33.62
CA ILE A 197 42.41 -77.41 33.25
C ILE A 197 43.25 -76.90 34.45
N ASP A 198 42.78 -75.91 35.20
CA ASP A 198 43.47 -75.34 36.38
C ASP A 198 43.53 -76.28 37.59
N VAL A 199 42.47 -77.05 37.87
CA VAL A 199 42.47 -78.08 38.93
C VAL A 199 43.48 -79.19 38.64
N THR A 200 43.83 -79.40 37.37
CA THR A 200 44.88 -80.33 36.97
C THR A 200 46.29 -79.77 37.22
N PHE A 201 46.44 -78.44 37.37
CA PHE A 201 47.72 -77.74 37.53
C PHE A 201 48.03 -77.26 38.96
N CYS A 202 47.07 -77.26 39.88
CA CYS A 202 47.24 -76.69 41.22
C CYS A 202 47.25 -77.74 42.36
N SER A 203 48.16 -78.74 42.28
CA SER A 203 48.45 -79.66 43.39
C SER A 203 49.93 -79.74 43.80
N TYR A 204 50.85 -78.99 43.17
CA TYR A 204 52.26 -79.03 43.61
C TYR A 204 52.92 -77.65 43.67
N CYS A 205 53.47 -77.38 44.86
CA CYS A 205 54.41 -76.32 45.24
C CYS A 205 53.80 -74.92 45.43
N MET A 206 53.39 -74.50 46.63
CA MET A 206 54.09 -74.42 47.92
C MET A 206 55.32 -73.47 47.89
N ASP A 207 55.23 -72.43 48.73
CA ASP A 207 56.29 -71.58 49.30
C ASP A 207 57.62 -71.45 48.53
N TRP A 208 57.85 -70.27 47.93
CA TRP A 208 59.07 -69.50 48.16
C TRP A 208 58.91 -67.99 47.88
N ARG A 209 59.08 -67.22 48.94
CA ARG A 209 59.85 -65.96 49.07
C ARG A 209 59.89 -64.93 47.93
N THR A 210 59.25 -63.79 48.21
CA THR A 210 59.82 -62.44 48.50
C THR A 210 60.49 -61.70 47.35
N ALA A 211 59.97 -60.52 47.02
CA ALA A 211 60.59 -59.21 47.29
C ALA A 211 59.86 -58.09 46.53
N SER A 212 59.74 -56.94 47.20
CA SER A 212 59.35 -55.61 46.70
C SER A 212 60.31 -55.09 45.60
N PRO A 213 60.12 -53.91 44.95
CA PRO A 213 59.25 -52.77 45.28
C PRO A 213 58.53 -52.08 44.08
N THR A 214 57.81 -51.01 44.42
CA THR A 214 57.17 -49.93 43.63
C THR A 214 58.06 -49.27 42.56
N PRO A 215 57.67 -48.17 41.87
CA PRO A 215 56.36 -47.64 41.38
C PRO A 215 56.45 -47.22 39.88
N THR A 216 55.35 -46.78 39.23
CA THR A 216 55.28 -45.59 38.33
C THR A 216 53.95 -45.50 37.56
N THR A 217 53.19 -44.43 37.83
CA THR A 217 52.33 -43.68 36.88
C THR A 217 53.18 -43.11 35.73
N PRO A 218 52.66 -42.66 34.54
CA PRO A 218 51.45 -41.81 34.40
C PRO A 218 50.66 -41.90 33.06
N THR A 219 49.50 -41.17 33.00
CA THR A 219 48.98 -40.31 31.88
C THR A 219 48.85 -40.85 30.45
N LEU A 220 47.88 -40.53 29.58
CA LEU A 220 46.97 -39.38 29.43
C LEU A 220 45.97 -39.67 28.27
N LEU A 221 44.84 -38.96 28.29
CA LEU A 221 44.00 -38.48 27.15
C LEU A 221 43.25 -39.53 26.32
N GLU A 222 41.99 -39.38 25.92
CA GLU A 222 40.88 -38.42 26.07
C GLU A 222 39.73 -39.05 25.21
N LEU A 223 38.41 -38.87 25.34
CA LEU A 223 37.60 -37.65 25.37
C LEU A 223 36.11 -38.06 25.59
N THR A 224 35.44 -37.30 26.47
CA THR A 224 34.01 -36.85 26.45
C THR A 224 32.85 -37.86 26.59
N HIS A 225 32.06 -37.86 27.69
CA HIS A 225 31.00 -36.90 28.15
C HIS A 225 29.61 -37.23 27.55
N LEU A 226 28.42 -37.06 28.15
CA LEU A 226 27.84 -36.47 29.38
C LEU A 226 26.42 -37.14 29.47
N VAL A 227 25.97 -37.69 30.60
CA VAL A 227 24.90 -37.15 31.49
C VAL A 227 23.43 -37.28 31.01
N LEU A 228 22.55 -37.92 31.82
CA LEU A 228 21.41 -37.32 32.58
C LEU A 228 20.27 -38.35 32.89
N ARG A 229 20.09 -38.66 34.18
CA ARG A 229 18.84 -38.65 35.01
C ARG A 229 17.45 -38.76 34.33
N GLN A 230 16.63 -39.74 34.76
CA GLN A 230 15.17 -39.63 35.11
C GLN A 230 14.78 -40.83 36.02
N ILE A 231 14.66 -40.70 37.34
CA ILE A 231 13.43 -40.50 38.15
C ILE A 231 12.22 -41.35 37.72
N THR A 232 11.99 -42.44 38.45
CA THR A 232 10.78 -43.27 38.45
C THR A 232 9.90 -42.95 39.67
N LEU A 233 8.61 -42.70 39.43
CA LEU A 233 7.53 -42.65 40.45
C LEU A 233 6.74 -43.98 40.42
N PRO A 234 6.25 -44.51 41.56
CA PRO A 234 5.32 -45.63 41.56
C PRO A 234 3.86 -45.17 41.50
N ASN A 235 3.09 -46.01 40.81
CA ASN A 235 1.67 -45.94 40.52
C ASN A 235 0.87 -46.52 41.71
N SER A 236 -0.18 -45.84 42.18
CA SER A 236 -1.10 -46.35 43.21
C SER A 236 -2.51 -46.48 42.65
N LYS A 237 -2.95 -47.73 42.51
CA LYS A 237 -4.32 -48.16 42.22
C LYS A 237 -5.13 -48.15 43.51
N HIS A 238 -6.34 -47.59 43.49
CA HIS A 238 -7.46 -48.11 44.27
C HIS A 238 -8.73 -48.04 43.44
N ALA A 239 -9.31 -49.22 43.23
CA ALA A 239 -10.64 -49.47 42.69
C ALA A 239 -11.45 -50.22 43.76
N LEU A 240 -12.73 -49.87 43.92
CA LEU A 240 -13.83 -50.77 44.31
C LEU A 240 -15.15 -50.04 43.95
N VAL A 241 -15.86 -50.41 42.87
CA VAL A 241 -16.96 -51.42 42.74
C VAL A 241 -18.31 -50.87 43.27
N MET A 242 -19.22 -50.42 42.39
CA MET A 242 -20.41 -51.09 41.79
C MET A 242 -21.59 -51.25 42.78
N ILE A 243 -22.88 -51.06 42.46
CA ILE A 243 -23.80 -51.77 41.52
C ILE A 243 -25.13 -50.94 41.51
N THR A 244 -25.59 -50.30 40.42
CA THR A 244 -26.59 -50.69 39.37
C THR A 244 -27.99 -51.20 39.79
N LYS A 245 -29.07 -50.58 39.24
CA LYS A 245 -30.24 -51.18 38.52
C LYS A 245 -31.26 -50.06 38.16
N TYR A 246 -31.56 -49.73 36.89
CA TYR A 246 -32.62 -50.27 35.99
C TYR A 246 -34.02 -50.32 36.66
N GLU A 247 -35.15 -49.83 36.10
CA GLU A 247 -35.69 -49.92 34.73
C GLU A 247 -37.00 -49.07 34.61
N ASP A 248 -37.35 -48.62 33.40
CA ASP A 248 -38.58 -47.93 32.92
C ASP A 248 -39.78 -48.93 32.72
N PRO A 249 -40.95 -48.61 32.08
CA PRO A 249 -41.88 -47.46 32.09
C PRO A 249 -43.40 -47.87 32.13
N SER A 250 -44.29 -46.87 31.97
CA SER A 250 -45.62 -46.89 31.28
C SER A 250 -46.97 -46.87 32.06
N SER A 251 -47.70 -45.77 31.80
CA SER A 251 -49.15 -45.49 31.62
C SER A 251 -50.28 -46.41 32.14
N SER A 252 -51.35 -45.81 32.68
CA SER A 252 -52.67 -45.66 32.00
C SER A 252 -53.80 -45.11 32.91
N HIS A 253 -54.63 -44.20 32.34
CA HIS A 253 -56.09 -43.93 32.48
C HIS A 253 -56.78 -43.93 33.87
N THR A 254 -57.82 -43.13 34.20
CA THR A 254 -59.10 -42.87 33.48
C THR A 254 -59.99 -41.86 34.29
N VAL A 255 -60.78 -40.99 33.60
CA VAL A 255 -62.23 -40.65 33.84
C VAL A 255 -62.62 -39.86 35.13
N SER A 256 -63.52 -38.85 35.21
CA SER A 256 -64.49 -38.15 34.31
C SER A 256 -65.22 -36.96 35.01
N THR A 257 -65.62 -35.94 34.23
CA THR A 257 -66.88 -35.12 34.23
C THR A 257 -67.47 -34.43 35.49
N SER A 258 -67.43 -33.06 35.49
CA SER A 258 -68.48 -31.98 35.69
C SER A 258 -69.80 -32.19 36.47
N PRO A 259 -70.62 -31.15 36.86
CA PRO A 259 -70.44 -29.67 36.97
C PRO A 259 -71.08 -29.01 38.25
N ASP A 260 -70.98 -27.66 38.33
CA ASP A 260 -71.82 -26.63 38.99
C ASP A 260 -72.37 -26.76 40.43
N HIS A 261 -72.06 -25.75 41.28
CA HIS A 261 -73.05 -25.00 42.07
C HIS A 261 -72.52 -23.70 42.70
N THR A 262 -73.47 -22.82 42.94
CA THR A 262 -73.45 -21.38 43.16
C THR A 262 -73.39 -20.98 44.65
N MET A 263 -73.00 -19.71 44.91
CA MET A 263 -73.40 -18.80 46.03
C MET A 263 -72.54 -18.69 47.32
N THR A 264 -71.94 -17.49 47.44
CA THR A 264 -71.88 -16.52 48.59
C THR A 264 -71.06 -16.75 49.88
N VAL A 265 -70.05 -15.85 50.01
CA VAL A 265 -69.64 -14.99 51.15
C VAL A 265 -69.12 -15.61 52.45
N SER A 266 -67.82 -15.39 52.74
CA SER A 266 -67.34 -14.69 53.96
C SER A 266 -65.81 -14.51 53.99
N THR A 267 -65.40 -13.34 54.47
CA THR A 267 -64.04 -12.84 54.70
C THR A 267 -63.20 -13.67 55.67
N THR A 268 -61.92 -13.89 55.39
CA THR A 268 -60.82 -13.90 56.39
C THR A 268 -59.44 -13.88 55.69
N SER A 269 -58.59 -12.93 56.04
CA SER A 269 -57.19 -12.83 55.60
C SER A 269 -56.32 -13.94 56.23
N PRO A 270 -55.35 -14.53 55.50
CA PRO A 270 -54.43 -15.51 56.08
C PRO A 270 -53.37 -14.82 56.99
N PRO A 271 -52.89 -15.50 58.05
CA PRO A 271 -51.93 -14.94 59.00
C PRO A 271 -50.51 -14.78 58.41
N PRO A 272 -49.69 -13.84 58.90
CA PRO A 272 -48.32 -13.64 58.43
C PRO A 272 -47.41 -14.83 58.78
N PRO A 273 -46.40 -15.14 57.94
CA PRO A 273 -45.48 -16.24 58.19
C PRO A 273 -44.58 -15.99 59.43
N PRO A 274 -44.11 -17.05 60.11
CA PRO A 274 -43.32 -16.95 61.34
C PRO A 274 -41.96 -16.26 61.12
N PRO A 275 -41.42 -15.57 62.14
CA PRO A 275 -40.15 -14.85 62.04
C PRO A 275 -38.97 -15.78 61.75
N GLU A 276 -38.17 -15.44 60.73
CA GLU A 276 -37.00 -16.20 60.30
C GLU A 276 -35.95 -16.31 61.42
N LYS A 277 -35.38 -17.52 61.59
CA LYS A 277 -34.30 -17.78 62.56
C LYS A 277 -33.03 -16.98 62.18
N PRO A 278 -32.28 -16.41 63.15
CA PRO A 278 -31.11 -15.56 62.87
C PRO A 278 -29.96 -16.28 62.14
N GLU A 279 -29.89 -17.60 62.25
CA GLU A 279 -28.91 -18.44 61.56
C GLU A 279 -29.18 -18.52 60.05
N ALA A 280 -30.45 -18.60 59.65
CA ALA A 280 -30.86 -18.62 58.24
C ALA A 280 -30.58 -17.27 57.53
N ILE A 281 -30.65 -16.17 58.30
CA ILE A 281 -30.31 -14.84 57.80
C ILE A 281 -28.80 -14.73 57.55
N ARG A 282 -27.96 -15.24 58.47
CA ARG A 282 -26.50 -15.25 58.31
C ARG A 282 -26.03 -16.15 57.17
N THR A 283 -26.64 -17.32 56.97
CA THR A 283 -26.32 -18.20 55.84
C THR A 283 -26.73 -17.58 54.52
N ARG A 284 -27.92 -16.98 54.42
CA ARG A 284 -28.36 -16.23 53.23
C ARG A 284 -27.41 -15.08 52.89
N PHE A 285 -26.98 -14.31 53.88
CA PHE A 285 -25.99 -13.24 53.66
C PHE A 285 -24.66 -13.80 53.15
N LYS A 286 -24.15 -14.91 53.74
CA LYS A 286 -22.92 -15.58 53.28
C LYS A 286 -23.04 -16.10 51.85
N VAL A 287 -24.19 -16.68 51.47
CA VAL A 287 -24.45 -17.17 50.11
C VAL A 287 -24.51 -16.02 49.11
N ILE A 288 -25.27 -14.95 49.41
CA ILE A 288 -25.35 -13.76 48.54
C ILE A 288 -23.96 -13.10 48.42
N ALA A 289 -23.22 -12.99 49.52
CA ALA A 289 -21.87 -12.44 49.51
C ALA A 289 -20.89 -13.32 48.70
N ALA A 290 -21.00 -14.66 48.78
CA ALA A 290 -20.19 -15.57 47.98
C ALA A 290 -20.50 -15.44 46.48
N PHE A 291 -21.78 -15.31 46.09
CA PHE A 291 -22.15 -15.06 44.69
C PHE A 291 -21.58 -13.73 44.18
N TRP A 292 -21.69 -12.65 44.96
CA TRP A 292 -21.09 -11.36 44.59
C TRP A 292 -19.56 -11.41 44.54
N ALA A 293 -18.91 -12.17 45.44
CA ALA A 293 -17.47 -12.38 45.38
C ALA A 293 -17.06 -13.08 44.08
N VAL A 294 -17.77 -14.13 43.67
CA VAL A 294 -17.49 -14.81 42.38
C VAL A 294 -17.72 -13.87 41.20
N ILE A 295 -18.82 -13.12 41.19
CA ILE A 295 -19.12 -12.17 40.11
C ILE A 295 -18.06 -11.07 40.00
N ILE A 296 -17.60 -10.51 41.13
CA ILE A 296 -16.65 -9.39 41.14
C ILE A 296 -15.21 -9.88 40.88
N PHE A 297 -14.77 -10.98 41.50
CA PHE A 297 -13.39 -11.43 41.42
C PHE A 297 -13.12 -12.39 40.25
N LEU A 298 -14.14 -13.06 39.72
CA LEU A 298 -13.98 -14.03 38.64
C LEU A 298 -14.79 -13.63 37.39
N GLY A 299 -16.08 -13.32 37.57
CA GLY A 299 -16.98 -13.00 36.46
C GLY A 299 -16.60 -11.73 35.70
N PHE A 300 -16.42 -10.62 36.42
CA PHE A 300 -16.10 -9.32 35.82
C PHE A 300 -14.72 -9.30 35.15
N PRO A 301 -13.63 -9.83 35.75
CA PRO A 301 -12.32 -9.87 35.08
C PRO A 301 -12.29 -10.76 33.84
N ILE A 302 -12.96 -11.92 33.89
CA ILE A 302 -13.06 -12.82 32.73
C ILE A 302 -13.88 -12.13 31.64
N TRP A 303 -15.06 -11.61 31.96
CA TRP A 303 -15.92 -10.91 31.02
C TRP A 303 -15.19 -9.73 30.37
N TRP A 304 -14.55 -8.87 31.16
CA TRP A 304 -13.78 -7.73 30.68
C TRP A 304 -12.66 -8.16 29.73
N LYS A 305 -11.90 -9.20 30.08
CA LYS A 305 -10.80 -9.72 29.24
C LYS A 305 -11.30 -10.39 27.96
N THR A 306 -12.45 -11.07 28.01
CA THR A 306 -13.04 -11.75 26.83
C THR A 306 -13.79 -10.80 25.90
N THR A 307 -14.23 -9.64 26.39
CA THR A 307 -14.98 -8.64 25.61
C THR A 307 -14.13 -7.43 25.19
N SER A 308 -12.91 -7.30 25.72
CA SER A 308 -11.93 -6.31 25.29
C SER A 308 -11.32 -6.68 23.94
N ILE A 309 -11.27 -5.72 23.02
CA ILE A 309 -10.58 -5.86 21.74
C ILE A 309 -9.07 -5.72 21.99
N TYR A 310 -8.26 -6.62 21.43
CA TYR A 310 -6.81 -6.49 21.50
C TYR A 310 -6.34 -5.23 20.74
N ARG A 311 -5.53 -4.42 21.41
CA ARG A 311 -4.97 -3.19 20.87
C ARG A 311 -3.49 -3.08 21.24
N ALA A 312 -2.62 -3.18 20.23
CA ALA A 312 -1.19 -2.93 20.42
C ALA A 312 -0.93 -1.45 20.75
N SER A 313 0.05 -1.19 21.61
CA SER A 313 0.49 0.17 21.94
C SER A 313 1.36 0.72 20.81
N LEU A 314 1.00 1.91 20.29
CA LEU A 314 1.77 2.61 19.26
C LEU A 314 2.49 3.83 19.86
N PRO A 315 3.69 4.19 19.37
CA PRO A 315 4.41 5.41 19.77
C PRO A 315 3.81 6.65 19.09
N ILE A 316 2.59 7.01 19.48
CA ILE A 316 1.82 8.12 18.90
C ILE A 316 2.58 9.47 18.92
N PRO A 317 3.26 9.87 20.01
CA PRO A 317 4.02 11.12 20.04
C PRO A 317 5.09 11.18 18.95
N ASP A 318 5.87 10.09 18.80
CA ASP A 318 6.93 10.01 17.80
C ASP A 318 6.36 10.09 16.37
N MET A 319 5.25 9.39 16.11
CA MET A 319 4.56 9.41 14.81
C MET A 319 4.10 10.83 14.43
N ILE A 320 3.55 11.58 15.38
CA ILE A 320 3.13 12.97 15.18
C ILE A 320 4.34 13.89 14.98
N ASP A 321 5.40 13.73 15.78
CA ASP A 321 6.60 14.56 15.67
C ASP A 321 7.35 14.35 14.34
N TRP A 322 7.30 13.12 13.79
CA TRP A 322 7.74 12.84 12.43
C TRP A 322 6.87 13.52 11.37
N ALA A 323 5.54 13.44 11.50
CA ALA A 323 4.61 14.07 10.56
C ALA A 323 4.69 15.62 10.57
N ASP A 324 4.94 16.21 11.74
CA ASP A 324 5.11 17.65 11.92
C ASP A 324 6.51 18.15 11.47
N GLY A 325 7.43 17.24 11.11
CA GLY A 325 8.80 17.58 10.72
C GLY A 325 9.68 18.09 11.88
N LYS A 326 9.36 17.74 13.13
CA LYS A 326 10.17 18.08 14.31
C LYS A 326 11.40 17.18 14.43
N THR A 327 11.24 15.89 14.10
CA THR A 327 12.31 14.88 14.25
C THR A 327 13.35 14.97 13.14
N CYS A 328 12.90 15.12 11.90
CA CYS A 328 13.77 15.21 10.73
C CYS A 328 13.47 16.47 9.92
N ARG A 329 14.49 17.30 9.75
CA ARG A 329 14.57 18.31 8.70
C ARG A 329 15.55 17.79 7.65
N PRO A 330 15.08 17.40 6.46
CA PRO A 330 15.96 16.86 5.42
C PRO A 330 16.90 17.97 4.94
N VAL A 331 18.18 17.62 4.86
CA VAL A 331 19.25 18.48 4.32
C VAL A 331 19.94 17.68 3.22
N PHE A 332 20.31 18.35 2.15
CA PHE A 332 20.96 17.81 0.97
C PHE A 332 22.34 18.47 0.86
N PRO A 333 23.40 17.88 1.47
CA PRO A 333 24.77 18.29 1.22
C PRO A 333 25.28 17.55 -0.02
N LEU A 334 25.32 18.24 -1.15
CA LEU A 334 25.83 17.70 -2.40
C LEU A 334 27.36 17.86 -2.42
N GLU A 335 28.08 16.75 -2.41
CA GLU A 335 29.53 16.75 -2.54
C GLU A 335 29.93 16.95 -4.02
N ILE A 336 30.69 18.01 -4.29
CA ILE A 336 31.24 18.30 -5.61
C ILE A 336 32.75 18.13 -5.52
N ARG A 337 33.29 17.21 -6.31
CA ARG A 337 34.73 16.96 -6.37
C ARG A 337 35.37 17.88 -7.38
N VAL A 338 36.45 18.54 -7.01
CA VAL A 338 37.20 19.44 -7.89
C VAL A 338 38.54 18.80 -8.22
N GLU A 339 38.78 18.56 -9.50
CA GLU A 339 40.02 18.02 -10.06
C GLU A 339 40.84 19.14 -10.67
N THR A 340 42.05 19.34 -10.14
CA THR A 340 42.97 20.39 -10.58
C THR A 340 44.31 19.79 -11.03
N PRO A 341 44.36 19.11 -12.19
CA PRO A 341 45.55 18.40 -12.64
C PRO A 341 46.77 19.31 -12.91
N SER A 342 46.53 20.60 -13.18
CA SER A 342 47.54 21.57 -13.60
C SER A 342 47.91 22.61 -12.52
N LEU A 343 47.22 22.63 -11.38
CA LEU A 343 47.43 23.64 -10.33
C LEU A 343 48.18 23.05 -9.13
N PRO A 344 49.11 23.81 -8.51
CA PRO A 344 49.67 23.48 -7.20
C PRO A 344 48.58 23.37 -6.12
N GLU A 345 48.78 22.48 -5.16
CA GLU A 345 47.78 22.17 -4.12
C GLU A 345 47.36 23.41 -3.30
N ALA A 346 48.31 24.29 -2.95
CA ALA A 346 48.02 25.50 -2.19
C ALA A 346 47.10 26.48 -2.95
N GLU A 347 47.30 26.61 -4.26
CA GLU A 347 46.46 27.44 -5.12
C GLU A 347 45.08 26.80 -5.34
N ALA A 348 45.04 25.48 -5.49
CA ALA A 348 43.80 24.72 -5.61
C ALA A 348 42.93 24.82 -4.34
N GLN A 349 43.54 24.74 -3.15
CA GLN A 349 42.85 24.93 -1.87
C GLN A 349 42.33 26.38 -1.70
N HIS A 350 43.11 27.38 -2.13
CA HIS A 350 42.67 28.77 -2.10
C HIS A 350 41.48 29.01 -3.04
N LEU A 351 41.54 28.47 -4.26
CA LEU A 351 40.43 28.52 -5.22
C LEU A 351 39.19 27.82 -4.67
N LEU A 352 39.34 26.64 -4.05
CA LEU A 352 38.22 25.92 -3.44
C LEU A 352 37.57 26.75 -2.32
N ARG A 353 38.36 27.32 -1.40
CA ARG A 353 37.85 28.11 -0.28
C ARG A 353 37.11 29.36 -0.74
N THR A 354 37.69 30.10 -1.68
CA THR A 354 37.05 31.31 -2.25
C THR A 354 35.78 30.96 -3.02
N THR A 355 35.79 29.87 -3.79
CA THR A 355 34.59 29.39 -4.51
C THR A 355 33.49 28.94 -3.55
N GLN A 356 33.84 28.22 -2.47
CA GLN A 356 32.88 27.82 -1.44
C GLN A 356 32.28 29.04 -0.73
N HIS A 357 33.09 30.05 -0.40
CA HIS A 357 32.58 31.30 0.20
C HIS A 357 31.59 32.00 -0.72
N THR A 358 31.92 32.17 -2.00
CA THR A 358 31.00 32.77 -2.98
C THR A 358 29.72 31.95 -3.14
N LEU A 359 29.79 30.63 -3.03
CA LEU A 359 28.65 29.74 -3.17
C LEU A 359 27.72 29.78 -1.94
N ASP A 360 28.30 29.87 -0.75
CA ASP A 360 27.56 30.05 0.50
C ASP A 360 26.88 31.43 0.54
N ASP A 361 27.53 32.49 0.05
CA ASP A 361 26.95 33.84 -0.07
C ASP A 361 25.75 33.89 -1.04
N LEU A 362 25.82 33.13 -2.14
CA LEU A 362 24.74 33.03 -3.13
C LEU A 362 23.59 32.10 -2.70
N ASN A 363 23.78 31.31 -1.64
CA ASN A 363 22.79 30.32 -1.26
C ASN A 363 21.79 30.81 -0.20
N GLU A 364 20.60 31.16 -0.66
CA GLU A 364 19.49 31.55 0.23
C GLU A 364 18.73 30.35 0.85
N PHE A 365 18.97 29.11 0.40
CA PHE A 365 18.19 27.93 0.82
C PHE A 365 19.03 26.94 1.63
N SER A 366 18.84 26.97 2.95
CA SER A 366 19.61 26.18 3.91
C SER A 366 19.33 24.67 3.91
N ALA A 367 18.39 24.16 3.12
CA ALA A 367 18.25 22.71 3.00
C ALA A 367 19.13 22.13 1.89
N HIS A 368 19.57 22.93 0.91
CA HIS A 368 20.33 22.45 -0.24
C HIS A 368 21.68 23.16 -0.31
N HIS A 369 22.77 22.45 -0.02
CA HIS A 369 24.11 23.01 0.01
C HIS A 369 25.02 22.25 -0.94
N LEU A 370 25.82 23.00 -1.68
CA LEU A 370 26.90 22.45 -2.50
C LEU A 370 28.20 22.54 -1.67
N ARG A 371 28.89 21.42 -1.52
CA ARG A 371 30.13 21.30 -0.73
C ARG A 371 31.27 20.86 -1.64
N LEU A 372 32.23 21.75 -1.86
CA LEU A 372 33.40 21.50 -2.69
C LEU A 372 34.45 20.69 -1.89
N LYS A 373 35.03 19.66 -2.51
CA LYS A 373 36.20 18.91 -2.00
C LYS A 373 37.25 18.73 -3.09
N LEU A 374 38.53 18.70 -2.73
CA LEU A 374 39.61 18.36 -3.66
C LEU A 374 39.72 16.85 -3.82
N SER A 375 40.03 16.40 -5.04
CA SER A 375 40.15 14.96 -5.34
C SER A 375 41.37 14.29 -4.68
N ASN A 376 42.36 15.06 -4.24
CA ASN A 376 43.64 14.56 -3.71
C ASN A 376 43.64 14.23 -2.20
N ASP A 377 42.51 14.35 -1.48
CA ASP A 377 42.44 13.87 -0.10
C ASP A 377 42.63 12.34 -0.08
N ASN A 378 43.68 11.90 0.62
CA ASN A 378 44.31 10.58 0.58
C ASN A 378 43.37 9.37 0.43
N VAL A 379 43.78 8.45 -0.45
CA VAL A 379 43.19 7.11 -0.67
C VAL A 379 43.30 6.18 0.55
N GLU A 380 43.98 6.59 1.63
CA GLU A 380 44.31 5.73 2.79
C GLU A 380 43.26 5.71 3.92
N GLU A 381 42.20 6.53 3.89
CA GLU A 381 41.09 6.49 4.88
C GLU A 381 39.86 5.69 4.40
N GLN A 382 40.05 4.60 3.64
CA GLN A 382 38.98 3.77 3.07
C GLN A 382 38.28 2.81 4.06
N LEU A 383 37.96 3.26 5.28
CA LEU A 383 37.08 2.52 6.21
C LEU A 383 35.80 3.29 6.59
N GLU A 384 35.64 4.55 6.16
CA GLU A 384 34.39 5.29 6.38
C GLU A 384 33.53 5.33 5.09
N GLU A 385 32.23 5.05 5.25
CA GLU A 385 31.24 5.08 4.17
C GLU A 385 31.10 6.52 3.60
N THR A 386 31.86 6.82 2.55
CA THR A 386 31.94 8.17 1.93
C THR A 386 30.62 8.63 1.31
N ALA A 387 30.38 9.94 1.31
CA ALA A 387 29.20 10.56 0.69
C ALA A 387 29.16 10.35 -0.84
N ASP A 388 27.96 10.37 -1.42
CA ASP A 388 27.78 10.23 -2.86
C ASP A 388 28.27 11.50 -3.57
N THR A 389 29.16 11.33 -4.56
CA THR A 389 29.64 12.46 -5.37
C THR A 389 28.55 12.89 -6.36
N ALA A 390 28.14 14.16 -6.27
CA ALA A 390 27.07 14.74 -7.10
C ALA A 390 27.57 15.29 -8.45
N LEU A 391 28.79 15.81 -8.49
CA LEU A 391 29.41 16.36 -9.70
C LEU A 391 30.94 16.35 -9.54
N THR A 392 31.65 16.04 -10.62
CA THR A 392 33.10 16.22 -10.70
C THR A 392 33.39 17.42 -11.59
N VAL A 393 34.07 18.44 -11.07
CA VAL A 393 34.49 19.64 -11.80
C VAL A 393 35.97 19.50 -12.14
N ARG A 394 36.30 19.43 -13.42
CA ARG A 394 37.68 19.31 -13.88
C ARG A 394 38.16 20.63 -14.46
N LEU A 395 39.22 21.18 -13.87
CA LEU A 395 39.81 22.45 -14.28
C LEU A 395 40.92 22.21 -15.30
N LEU A 396 40.75 22.77 -16.50
CA LEU A 396 41.68 22.59 -17.63
C LEU A 396 42.23 23.96 -18.10
N PRO A 397 43.57 24.12 -18.18
CA PRO A 397 44.17 25.36 -18.67
C PRO A 397 44.06 25.44 -20.20
N GLN A 398 43.73 26.62 -20.73
CA GLN A 398 43.69 26.87 -22.17
C GLN A 398 44.07 28.34 -22.48
N ASP A 399 45.06 28.52 -23.35
CA ASP A 399 45.75 29.80 -23.53
C ASP A 399 44.98 30.86 -24.37
N ASP A 400 44.03 30.43 -25.20
CA ASP A 400 43.30 31.30 -26.15
C ASP A 400 41.96 31.88 -25.62
N LEU A 401 41.70 31.80 -24.31
CA LEU A 401 40.43 32.20 -23.71
C LEU A 401 40.51 33.55 -22.97
N VAL A 402 39.65 34.49 -23.38
CA VAL A 402 39.46 35.78 -22.68
C VAL A 402 38.61 35.62 -21.41
N ASN A 403 37.59 34.76 -21.48
CA ASN A 403 36.68 34.44 -20.37
C ASN A 403 36.67 32.92 -20.14
N PRO A 404 36.48 32.46 -18.90
CA PRO A 404 36.36 31.03 -18.62
C PRO A 404 35.11 30.44 -19.31
N LYS A 405 35.19 29.16 -19.68
CA LYS A 405 34.12 28.43 -20.38
C LYS A 405 33.87 27.08 -19.69
N SER A 406 32.61 26.71 -19.52
CA SER A 406 32.17 25.43 -18.99
C SER A 406 31.59 24.53 -20.09
N VAL A 407 31.83 23.22 -19.99
CA VAL A 407 31.20 22.19 -20.83
C VAL A 407 30.83 21.02 -19.95
N LEU A 408 29.53 20.71 -19.86
CA LEU A 408 29.04 19.51 -19.18
C LEU A 408 29.10 18.31 -20.13
N GLN A 409 29.75 17.23 -19.70
CA GLN A 409 29.78 15.98 -20.45
C GLN A 409 28.39 15.32 -20.49
N SER A 410 28.02 14.73 -21.63
CA SER A 410 26.68 14.17 -21.84
C SER A 410 26.47 12.79 -21.20
N ASP A 411 27.56 12.03 -21.05
CA ASP A 411 27.61 10.63 -20.65
C ASP A 411 28.02 10.41 -19.18
N THR A 412 28.52 11.47 -18.52
CA THR A 412 29.03 11.43 -17.14
C THR A 412 28.53 12.63 -16.33
N THR A 413 28.73 12.60 -15.01
CA THR A 413 28.49 13.75 -14.13
C THR A 413 29.76 14.58 -13.98
N GLN A 414 30.38 14.94 -15.11
CA GLN A 414 31.61 15.72 -15.16
C GLN A 414 31.40 17.07 -15.87
N LEU A 415 31.86 18.14 -15.23
CA LEU A 415 31.88 19.50 -15.75
C LEU A 415 33.32 19.92 -16.02
N ASP A 416 33.67 20.11 -17.29
CA ASP A 416 34.98 20.62 -17.67
C ASP A 416 34.94 22.16 -17.69
N VAL A 417 35.81 22.79 -16.92
CA VAL A 417 35.95 24.25 -16.84
C VAL A 417 37.30 24.65 -17.42
N PHE A 418 37.26 25.35 -18.54
CA PHE A 418 38.42 25.89 -19.24
C PHE A 418 38.74 27.29 -18.71
N TYR A 419 39.98 27.51 -18.29
CA TYR A 419 40.43 28.78 -17.72
C TYR A 419 41.77 29.21 -18.35
N SER A 420 42.01 30.52 -18.41
CA SER A 420 43.33 31.05 -18.81
C SER A 420 44.26 31.03 -17.59
N PRO A 421 45.53 30.60 -17.72
CA PRO A 421 46.49 30.63 -16.61
C PRO A 421 46.67 32.01 -15.97
N SER A 422 46.40 33.09 -16.70
CA SER A 422 46.44 34.47 -16.20
C SER A 422 45.32 34.81 -15.20
N GLN A 423 44.28 33.97 -15.11
CA GLN A 423 43.10 34.16 -14.27
C GLN A 423 43.22 33.44 -12.92
N ILE A 424 44.34 32.78 -12.65
CA ILE A 424 44.59 32.13 -11.35
C ILE A 424 44.65 33.22 -10.26
N PRO A 425 43.85 33.12 -9.19
CA PRO A 425 43.82 34.13 -8.14
C PRO A 425 45.17 34.24 -7.43
N PRO A 426 45.73 35.45 -7.23
CA PRO A 426 46.79 35.61 -6.24
C PRO A 426 46.21 35.29 -4.85
N LEU A 427 47.03 34.73 -3.96
CA LEU A 427 46.65 34.31 -2.59
C LEU A 427 46.08 35.43 -1.69
N SER A 428 46.09 36.68 -2.17
CA SER A 428 45.62 37.88 -1.45
C SER A 428 44.23 38.37 -1.90
N SER A 429 43.65 37.83 -2.99
CA SER A 429 42.36 38.31 -3.51
C SER A 429 41.18 37.63 -2.81
N SER A 430 40.23 38.42 -2.31
CA SER A 430 39.04 37.89 -1.63
C SER A 430 37.95 37.35 -2.56
N ASN A 431 37.77 37.93 -3.75
CA ASN A 431 36.74 37.55 -4.73
C ASN A 431 37.30 37.43 -6.15
N PRO A 432 37.97 36.32 -6.48
CA PRO A 432 38.49 36.13 -7.84
C PRO A 432 37.39 35.93 -8.89
N PRO A 433 37.61 36.38 -10.14
CA PRO A 433 36.62 36.22 -11.21
C PRO A 433 36.36 34.75 -11.56
N LEU A 434 37.39 33.89 -11.47
CA LEU A 434 37.26 32.46 -11.73
C LEU A 434 36.38 31.75 -10.69
N SER A 435 36.49 32.10 -9.40
CA SER A 435 35.65 31.50 -8.36
C SER A 435 34.19 31.93 -8.51
N ALA A 436 33.95 33.21 -8.83
CA ALA A 436 32.61 33.72 -9.10
C ALA A 436 31.97 33.04 -10.32
N TYR A 437 32.77 32.77 -11.37
CA TYR A 437 32.32 32.03 -12.54
C TYR A 437 31.92 30.59 -12.19
N ILE A 438 32.80 29.84 -11.52
CA ILE A 438 32.52 28.45 -11.11
C ILE A 438 31.28 28.39 -10.21
N ALA A 439 31.17 29.28 -9.22
CA ALA A 439 30.02 29.34 -8.32
C ALA A 439 28.71 29.63 -9.09
N GLY A 440 28.74 30.55 -10.07
CA GLY A 440 27.59 30.87 -10.92
C GLY A 440 27.16 29.69 -11.80
N GLU A 441 28.10 29.00 -12.43
CA GLU A 441 27.83 27.80 -13.24
C GLU A 441 27.22 26.67 -12.39
N LEU A 442 27.78 26.40 -11.21
CA LEU A 442 27.24 25.40 -10.28
C LEU A 442 25.83 25.75 -9.82
N GLN A 443 25.58 27.03 -9.51
CA GLN A 443 24.24 27.48 -9.14
C GLN A 443 23.25 27.23 -10.29
N GLN A 444 23.60 27.58 -11.53
CA GLN A 444 22.74 27.37 -12.69
C GLN A 444 22.41 25.89 -12.90
N LEU A 445 23.41 25.00 -12.80
CA LEU A 445 23.22 23.55 -12.97
C LEU A 445 22.24 22.95 -11.95
N PHE A 446 22.30 23.39 -10.69
CA PHE A 446 21.44 22.88 -9.61
C PHE A 446 20.18 23.74 -9.36
N THR A 447 19.91 24.75 -10.18
CA THR A 447 18.76 25.65 -9.96
C THR A 447 17.43 24.92 -10.04
N GLU A 448 17.23 24.04 -11.04
CA GLU A 448 16.00 23.26 -11.17
C GLU A 448 15.83 22.28 -10.01
N GLU A 449 16.88 21.58 -9.61
CA GLU A 449 16.88 20.66 -8.46
C GLU A 449 16.51 21.39 -7.15
N LYS A 450 17.18 22.52 -6.87
CA LYS A 450 16.90 23.38 -5.72
C LYS A 450 15.44 23.81 -5.69
N ALA A 451 14.88 24.23 -6.83
CA ALA A 451 13.49 24.65 -6.94
C ALA A 451 12.51 23.50 -6.66
N ILE A 452 12.77 22.30 -7.19
CA ILE A 452 11.92 21.12 -6.94
C ILE A 452 11.94 20.73 -5.46
N ILE A 453 13.12 20.66 -4.84
CA ILE A 453 13.26 20.31 -3.43
C ILE A 453 12.57 21.34 -2.55
N ALA A 454 12.76 22.64 -2.82
CA ALA A 454 12.06 23.70 -2.11
C ALA A 454 10.53 23.55 -2.18
N GLN A 455 10.00 23.22 -3.35
CA GLN A 455 8.57 22.99 -3.52
C GLN A 455 8.07 21.77 -2.72
N ILE A 456 8.80 20.65 -2.76
CA ILE A 456 8.47 19.43 -2.01
C ILE A 456 8.44 19.69 -0.50
N LEU A 457 9.46 20.38 0.03
CA LEU A 457 9.52 20.73 1.46
C LEU A 457 8.46 21.77 1.85
N SER A 458 8.06 22.67 0.96
CA SER A 458 7.02 23.66 1.25
C SER A 458 5.61 23.04 1.35
N ASN A 459 5.31 22.06 0.50
CA ASN A 459 4.01 21.40 0.47
C ASN A 459 3.71 20.59 1.74
N SER A 460 4.74 20.00 2.37
CA SER A 460 4.56 19.29 3.64
C SER A 460 4.21 20.25 4.78
N HIS A 461 4.91 21.38 4.88
CA HIS A 461 4.69 22.38 5.93
C HIS A 461 3.38 23.16 5.78
N ALA A 462 2.75 23.18 4.60
CA ALA A 462 1.43 23.78 4.40
C ALA A 462 0.34 23.10 5.24
N SER A 463 0.51 21.82 5.58
CA SER A 463 -0.43 21.09 6.44
C SER A 463 -0.29 21.42 7.94
N SER A 464 0.81 22.05 8.35
CA SER A 464 1.10 22.48 9.74
C SER A 464 1.01 24.01 9.93
N ALA A 465 1.13 24.80 8.86
CA ALA A 465 1.18 26.27 8.91
C ALA A 465 -0.16 26.98 9.18
N VAL A 466 -1.29 26.26 9.21
CA VAL A 466 -2.58 26.84 9.63
C VAL A 466 -2.59 27.22 11.12
N ALA A 467 -1.65 26.71 11.93
CA ALA A 467 -1.60 26.96 13.37
C ALA A 467 -0.72 28.16 13.81
N THR A 468 0.21 28.63 12.98
CA THR A 468 1.13 29.71 13.34
C THR A 468 1.38 30.59 12.11
N GLY A 469 0.78 31.78 12.06
CA GLY A 469 0.82 32.72 10.93
C GLY A 469 2.20 33.33 10.62
N GLN A 470 3.23 32.51 10.43
CA GLN A 470 4.52 32.90 9.86
C GLN A 470 4.50 32.59 8.35
N PRO A 471 4.89 33.55 7.50
CA PRO A 471 4.89 33.35 6.06
C PRO A 471 6.07 32.45 5.66
N SER A 472 5.80 31.18 5.35
CA SER A 472 6.73 30.26 4.66
C SER A 472 6.96 30.63 3.18
N SER A 473 7.00 31.94 2.88
CA SER A 473 6.96 32.54 1.55
C SER A 473 8.34 32.94 1.00
N ALA A 474 9.39 32.95 1.82
CA ALA A 474 10.68 33.54 1.42
C ALA A 474 11.49 32.70 0.40
N VAL A 475 11.33 31.37 0.40
CA VAL A 475 12.09 30.49 -0.52
C VAL A 475 11.45 30.47 -1.91
N LEU A 476 10.12 30.47 -1.99
CA LEU A 476 9.38 30.53 -3.27
C LEU A 476 9.53 31.88 -3.98
N SER A 477 9.87 32.96 -3.28
CA SER A 477 10.15 34.27 -3.90
C SER A 477 11.51 34.34 -4.63
N SER A 478 12.43 33.41 -4.38
CA SER A 478 13.75 33.36 -5.04
C SER A 478 13.73 32.61 -6.38
N VAL A 479 12.68 31.82 -6.63
CA VAL A 479 12.52 31.02 -7.86
C VAL A 479 11.68 31.80 -8.86
N SER A 480 12.09 31.81 -10.13
CA SER A 480 11.30 32.49 -11.17
C SER A 480 9.89 31.88 -11.27
N PRO A 481 8.83 32.69 -11.39
CA PRO A 481 7.45 32.20 -11.40
C PRO A 481 7.17 31.25 -12.56
N GLN A 482 7.84 31.47 -13.70
CA GLN A 482 7.75 30.60 -14.87
C GLN A 482 8.33 29.20 -14.61
N LEU A 483 9.47 29.11 -13.92
CA LEU A 483 10.10 27.85 -13.57
C LEU A 483 9.22 27.09 -12.56
N ALA A 484 8.71 27.77 -11.53
CA ALA A 484 7.80 27.19 -10.55
C ALA A 484 6.53 26.61 -11.19
N ASP A 485 5.91 27.34 -12.13
CA ASP A 485 4.75 26.85 -12.88
C ASP A 485 5.08 25.62 -13.73
N SER A 486 6.24 25.60 -14.38
CA SER A 486 6.69 24.46 -15.19
C SER A 486 6.92 23.21 -14.34
N ILE A 487 7.53 23.36 -13.16
CA ILE A 487 7.77 22.28 -12.20
C ILE A 487 6.44 21.77 -11.65
N ALA A 488 5.54 22.67 -11.22
CA ALA A 488 4.24 22.29 -10.70
C ALA A 488 3.38 21.55 -11.76
N LYS A 489 3.43 21.98 -13.02
CA LYS A 489 2.78 21.26 -14.13
C LYS A 489 3.40 19.88 -14.34
N ARG A 490 4.73 19.75 -14.28
CA ARG A 490 5.42 18.47 -14.45
C ARG A 490 5.12 17.49 -13.32
N LEU A 491 5.22 17.93 -12.06
CA LEU A 491 4.90 17.10 -10.88
C LEU A 491 3.46 16.58 -10.91
N ARG A 492 2.51 17.38 -11.41
CA ARG A 492 1.12 16.94 -11.59
C ARG A 492 0.96 15.92 -12.73
N ARG A 493 1.80 16.01 -13.77
CA ARG A 493 1.76 15.10 -14.93
C ARG A 493 2.50 13.79 -14.70
N SER A 494 3.53 13.80 -13.84
CA SER A 494 4.35 12.63 -13.52
C SER A 494 3.58 11.62 -12.67
N MET A 495 3.94 10.35 -12.83
CA MET A 495 3.49 9.26 -11.99
C MET A 495 3.98 9.44 -10.55
N LYS A 496 3.14 9.04 -9.60
CA LYS A 496 3.58 8.81 -8.22
C LYS A 496 4.67 7.74 -8.22
N TYR A 497 5.58 7.84 -7.26
CA TYR A 497 6.62 6.85 -7.11
C TYR A 497 6.00 5.46 -6.87
N ALA A 498 6.55 4.44 -7.52
CA ALA A 498 6.29 3.05 -7.22
C ALA A 498 7.63 2.30 -7.25
N ASP A 499 7.74 1.25 -6.44
CA ASP A 499 8.94 0.43 -6.43
C ASP A 499 9.09 -0.37 -7.72
N THR A 500 7.97 -0.85 -8.27
CA THR A 500 7.90 -1.53 -9.56
C THR A 500 6.91 -0.83 -10.48
N TYR A 501 7.32 -0.55 -11.72
CA TYR A 501 6.46 -0.08 -12.80
C TYR A 501 6.30 -1.15 -13.86
N HIS A 502 5.10 -1.25 -14.43
CA HIS A 502 4.84 -2.13 -15.56
C HIS A 502 4.73 -1.30 -16.84
N LEU A 503 5.51 -1.60 -17.88
CA LEU A 503 5.49 -0.89 -19.16
C LEU A 503 4.75 -1.75 -20.18
N ALA A 504 3.60 -1.28 -20.68
CA ALA A 504 2.82 -1.98 -21.69
C ALA A 504 2.98 -1.30 -23.05
N PHE A 505 3.61 -1.97 -24.02
CA PHE A 505 3.73 -1.49 -25.40
C PHE A 505 2.66 -2.13 -26.27
N SER A 506 1.74 -1.32 -26.80
CA SER A 506 0.57 -1.81 -27.53
C SER A 506 0.53 -1.26 -28.95
N LEU A 507 0.47 -2.16 -29.94
CA LEU A 507 0.26 -1.82 -31.35
C LEU A 507 -1.22 -1.86 -31.71
N PHE A 508 -1.80 -0.69 -32.03
CA PHE A 508 -3.22 -0.54 -32.36
C PHE A 508 -3.40 -0.17 -33.83
N THR A 509 -4.30 -0.89 -34.51
CA THR A 509 -4.70 -0.60 -35.89
C THR A 509 -6.21 -0.75 -36.04
N PRO A 510 -6.90 0.12 -36.81
CA PRO A 510 -8.33 -0.01 -37.10
C PRO A 510 -8.65 -1.19 -38.02
N GLY A 511 -7.65 -1.75 -38.71
CA GLY A 511 -7.79 -2.87 -39.64
C GLY A 511 -7.15 -4.17 -39.14
N ALA A 512 -6.89 -5.08 -40.08
CA ALA A 512 -6.15 -6.33 -39.85
C ALA A 512 -4.62 -6.16 -39.92
N GLU A 513 -4.15 -5.00 -40.39
CA GLU A 513 -2.74 -4.71 -40.69
C GLU A 513 -2.31 -3.38 -40.06
N PRO A 514 -1.08 -3.27 -39.54
CA PRO A 514 -0.09 -4.33 -39.33
C PRO A 514 -0.51 -5.34 -38.25
N SER A 515 -0.19 -6.62 -38.46
CA SER A 515 -0.49 -7.70 -37.50
C SER A 515 0.71 -8.10 -36.64
N SER A 516 1.92 -7.69 -37.02
CA SER A 516 3.17 -8.03 -36.33
C SER A 516 4.19 -6.90 -36.43
N TRP A 517 5.17 -6.93 -35.53
CA TRP A 517 6.19 -5.90 -35.37
C TRP A 517 7.43 -6.47 -34.66
N ASP A 518 8.62 -5.95 -35.01
CA ASP A 518 9.90 -6.34 -34.40
C ASP A 518 10.15 -5.67 -33.03
N ILE A 519 9.17 -5.80 -32.14
CA ILE A 519 9.14 -5.12 -30.84
C ILE A 519 10.30 -5.53 -29.92
N GLN A 520 10.66 -6.81 -29.89
CA GLN A 520 11.68 -7.31 -28.96
C GLN A 520 13.05 -6.67 -29.23
N ALA A 521 13.42 -6.54 -30.50
CA ALA A 521 14.66 -5.87 -30.90
C ALA A 521 14.61 -4.37 -30.58
N ALA A 522 13.48 -3.71 -30.87
CA ALA A 522 13.30 -2.28 -30.57
C ALA A 522 13.37 -1.97 -29.07
N VAL A 523 12.74 -2.80 -28.22
CA VAL A 523 12.81 -2.64 -26.76
C VAL A 523 14.24 -2.84 -26.26
N HIS A 524 14.94 -3.86 -26.75
CA HIS A 524 16.31 -4.15 -26.32
C HIS A 524 17.29 -3.02 -26.66
N GLU A 525 17.12 -2.37 -27.82
CA GLU A 525 18.01 -1.30 -28.26
C GLU A 525 17.66 0.06 -27.62
N TYR A 526 16.39 0.46 -27.61
CA TYR A 526 16.01 1.83 -27.23
C TYR A 526 15.54 1.98 -25.78
N ILE A 527 14.96 0.93 -25.17
CA ILE A 527 14.32 1.01 -23.86
C ILE A 527 15.16 0.33 -22.79
N THR A 528 15.70 -0.87 -23.04
CA THR A 528 16.48 -1.61 -22.04
C THR A 528 17.66 -0.83 -21.46
N PRO A 529 18.49 -0.08 -22.22
CA PRO A 529 19.57 0.71 -21.65
C PRO A 529 19.05 1.79 -20.68
N LEU A 530 17.90 2.39 -21.01
CA LEU A 530 17.23 3.36 -20.16
C LEU A 530 16.74 2.69 -18.87
N LEU A 531 16.08 1.53 -18.95
CA LEU A 531 15.62 0.80 -17.75
C LEU A 531 16.77 0.38 -16.84
N GLN A 532 17.91 -0.05 -17.42
CA GLN A 532 19.11 -0.37 -16.66
C GLN A 532 19.64 0.85 -15.90
N ALA A 533 19.66 2.04 -16.53
CA ALA A 533 20.05 3.27 -15.87
C ALA A 533 19.10 3.66 -14.72
N PHE A 534 17.82 3.32 -14.82
CA PHE A 534 16.83 3.54 -13.76
C PHE A 534 16.79 2.46 -12.67
N SER A 535 17.46 1.33 -12.84
CA SER A 535 17.42 0.20 -11.90
C SER A 535 17.75 0.56 -10.44
N PRO A 536 18.62 1.55 -10.12
CA PRO A 536 18.81 1.96 -8.73
C PRO A 536 17.59 2.67 -8.13
N ILE A 537 16.72 3.24 -8.97
CA ILE A 537 15.56 4.08 -8.60
C ILE A 537 14.25 3.29 -8.57
N SER A 538 13.99 2.41 -9.54
CA SER A 538 12.77 1.61 -9.61
C SER A 538 13.00 0.36 -10.46
N ASN A 539 12.21 -0.67 -10.20
CA ASN A 539 12.15 -1.88 -11.01
C ASN A 539 11.13 -1.74 -12.14
N PHE A 540 11.38 -2.42 -13.26
CA PHE A 540 10.51 -2.37 -14.43
C PHE A 540 10.23 -3.76 -14.97
N THR A 541 9.01 -3.96 -15.45
CA THR A 541 8.63 -5.11 -16.27
C THR A 541 8.07 -4.60 -17.59
N VAL A 542 8.19 -5.40 -18.65
CA VAL A 542 7.78 -5.00 -20.00
C VAL A 542 6.81 -6.03 -20.55
N ASP A 543 5.61 -5.58 -20.89
CA ASP A 543 4.55 -6.34 -21.55
C ASP A 543 4.32 -5.77 -22.96
N THR A 544 3.92 -6.63 -23.89
CA THR A 544 3.65 -6.23 -25.28
C THR A 544 2.31 -6.77 -25.74
N GLN A 545 1.54 -5.96 -26.45
CA GLN A 545 0.22 -6.32 -26.98
C GLN A 545 0.08 -5.88 -28.44
N VAL A 546 -0.70 -6.63 -29.22
CA VAL A 546 -1.19 -6.22 -30.54
C VAL A 546 -2.70 -6.26 -30.51
N GLN A 547 -3.35 -5.15 -30.86
CA GLN A 547 -4.80 -5.04 -30.95
C GLN A 547 -5.19 -4.65 -32.38
N LEU A 548 -5.84 -5.60 -33.05
CA LEU A 548 -6.45 -5.39 -34.36
C LEU A 548 -7.87 -4.84 -34.20
N TYR A 549 -8.36 -4.17 -35.25
CA TYR A 549 -9.71 -3.59 -35.29
C TYR A 549 -9.99 -2.59 -34.16
N ALA A 550 -8.98 -1.83 -33.75
CA ALA A 550 -9.08 -0.72 -32.82
C ALA A 550 -9.69 0.51 -33.50
N THR A 551 -11.00 0.47 -33.75
CA THR A 551 -11.75 1.62 -34.29
C THR A 551 -11.99 2.68 -33.22
N PHE A 552 -12.24 3.92 -33.66
CA PHE A 552 -12.64 5.01 -32.78
C PHE A 552 -13.94 4.68 -32.04
N ALA A 553 -14.06 5.11 -30.79
CA ALA A 553 -15.29 4.98 -30.02
C ALA A 553 -16.44 5.68 -30.77
N PRO A 554 -17.66 5.12 -30.79
CA PRO A 554 -18.83 5.79 -31.40
C PRO A 554 -19.15 7.15 -30.75
N THR A 555 -18.71 7.34 -29.50
CA THR A 555 -18.88 8.54 -28.69
C THR A 555 -17.72 9.54 -28.82
N ALA A 556 -16.59 9.15 -29.43
CA ALA A 556 -15.46 10.02 -29.66
C ALA A 556 -15.62 10.77 -31.00
N PRO A 557 -15.25 12.05 -31.07
CA PRO A 557 -15.30 12.79 -32.32
C PRO A 557 -14.32 12.20 -33.34
N ALA A 558 -14.81 11.98 -34.56
CA ALA A 558 -14.01 11.46 -35.66
C ALA A 558 -12.96 12.49 -36.12
N PRO A 559 -11.84 12.04 -36.73
CA PRO A 559 -10.84 12.93 -37.30
C PRO A 559 -11.45 13.92 -38.32
N GLU A 560 -11.04 15.19 -38.26
CA GLU A 560 -11.45 16.22 -39.22
C GLU A 560 -10.44 16.32 -40.37
N TYR A 561 -10.90 16.17 -41.61
CA TYR A 561 -10.03 16.35 -42.79
C TYR A 561 -9.82 17.84 -43.07
N ASP A 562 -8.55 18.27 -43.14
CA ASP A 562 -8.18 19.62 -43.51
C ASP A 562 -7.77 19.65 -45.00
N GLU A 563 -8.62 20.25 -45.84
CA GLU A 563 -8.38 20.37 -47.29
C GLU A 563 -7.15 21.22 -47.64
N GLY A 564 -6.74 22.15 -46.76
CA GLY A 564 -5.61 23.05 -47.03
C GLY A 564 -4.24 22.38 -46.88
N LEU A 565 -4.15 21.38 -46.01
CA LEU A 565 -2.91 20.64 -45.74
C LEU A 565 -2.95 19.20 -46.27
N ALA A 566 -4.12 18.71 -46.69
CA ALA A 566 -4.37 17.32 -47.08
C ALA A 566 -4.01 16.32 -45.96
N VAL A 567 -4.36 16.66 -44.72
CA VAL A 567 -4.07 15.87 -43.52
C VAL A 567 -5.33 15.69 -42.68
N TRP A 568 -5.47 14.54 -42.04
CA TRP A 568 -6.49 14.30 -41.03
C TRP A 568 -6.02 14.83 -39.67
N SER A 569 -6.88 15.58 -38.98
CA SER A 569 -6.53 16.26 -37.74
C SER A 569 -7.37 15.83 -36.55
N LEU A 570 -6.72 15.63 -35.41
CA LEU A 570 -7.35 15.41 -34.10
C LEU A 570 -7.30 16.69 -33.28
N LYS A 571 -8.41 17.08 -32.66
CA LYS A 571 -8.44 18.25 -31.78
C LYS A 571 -7.68 17.98 -30.47
N PRO A 572 -6.91 18.95 -29.94
CA PRO A 572 -6.17 18.80 -28.69
C PRO A 572 -7.06 18.46 -27.47
N GLU A 573 -8.29 18.97 -27.44
CA GLU A 573 -9.27 18.72 -26.37
C GLU A 573 -9.78 17.26 -26.33
N ASP A 574 -9.72 16.57 -27.46
CA ASP A 574 -10.24 15.20 -27.61
C ASP A 574 -9.13 14.13 -27.51
N LEU A 575 -7.87 14.51 -27.27
CA LEU A 575 -6.73 13.57 -27.23
C LEU A 575 -6.79 12.56 -26.07
N SER A 576 -7.42 12.93 -24.95
CA SER A 576 -7.69 11.96 -23.88
C SER A 576 -8.86 11.04 -24.21
N ALA A 577 -9.83 11.53 -25.00
CA ALA A 577 -10.97 10.75 -25.46
C ALA A 577 -10.61 9.78 -26.60
N PHE A 578 -9.49 10.02 -27.30
CA PHE A 578 -8.91 9.09 -28.26
C PHE A 578 -8.66 7.71 -27.64
N ILE A 579 -8.24 7.67 -26.37
CA ILE A 579 -7.99 6.41 -25.68
C ILE A 579 -9.33 5.82 -25.23
N ASN A 580 -9.81 4.86 -26.00
CA ASN A 580 -11.04 4.16 -25.73
C ASN A 580 -10.83 3.02 -24.71
N ALA A 581 -10.50 3.37 -23.47
CA ALA A 581 -10.20 2.39 -22.42
C ALA A 581 -11.37 1.44 -22.08
N ALA A 582 -12.60 1.77 -22.51
CA ALA A 582 -13.79 0.94 -22.30
C ALA A 582 -13.95 -0.15 -23.37
N GLU A 583 -13.50 0.08 -24.61
CA GLU A 583 -13.64 -0.88 -25.71
C GLU A 583 -12.31 -1.55 -26.07
N TRP A 584 -11.16 -0.93 -25.76
CA TRP A 584 -9.85 -1.53 -25.93
C TRP A 584 -9.46 -2.31 -24.66
N PRO A 585 -9.37 -3.65 -24.70
CA PRO A 585 -8.93 -4.44 -23.56
C PRO A 585 -7.42 -4.23 -23.36
N LEU A 586 -7.06 -3.15 -22.68
CA LEU A 586 -5.69 -2.95 -22.19
C LEU A 586 -5.44 -4.04 -21.15
N SER A 587 -4.53 -4.98 -21.43
CA SER A 587 -4.21 -6.04 -20.48
C SER A 587 -3.50 -5.42 -19.26
N PRO A 588 -4.12 -5.35 -18.08
CA PRO A 588 -3.41 -4.85 -16.91
C PRO A 588 -2.31 -5.85 -16.58
N SER A 589 -1.11 -5.33 -16.33
CA SER A 589 0.04 -6.15 -15.97
C SER A 589 -0.21 -6.89 -14.67
N ILE A 590 0.27 -8.14 -14.59
CA ILE A 590 0.09 -9.00 -13.41
C ILE A 590 1.18 -8.65 -12.39
N GLY A 591 0.83 -7.87 -11.36
CA GLY A 591 1.77 -7.55 -10.29
C GLY A 591 1.39 -6.33 -9.44
N PRO A 592 2.14 -6.05 -8.36
CA PRO A 592 2.01 -4.83 -7.59
C PRO A 592 2.72 -3.66 -8.30
N GLY A 593 1.96 -2.61 -8.60
CA GLY A 593 2.50 -1.38 -9.18
C GLY A 593 1.61 -0.81 -10.28
N PRO A 594 1.80 0.47 -10.67
CA PRO A 594 1.04 1.06 -11.76
C PRO A 594 1.60 0.67 -13.13
N THR A 595 0.72 0.53 -14.11
CA THR A 595 1.07 0.29 -15.53
C THR A 595 1.16 1.61 -16.28
N ILE A 596 2.24 1.79 -17.05
CA ILE A 596 2.46 2.89 -17.99
C ILE A 596 2.24 2.35 -19.39
N ASN A 597 1.27 2.93 -20.11
CA ASN A 597 0.86 2.44 -21.43
C ASN A 597 1.52 3.26 -22.56
N PHE A 598 2.17 2.58 -23.49
CA PHE A 598 2.71 3.18 -24.71
C PHE A 598 1.98 2.61 -25.92
N ILE A 599 1.13 3.43 -26.54
CA ILE A 599 0.36 3.04 -27.72
C ILE A 599 1.06 3.51 -28.98
N LEU A 600 1.37 2.57 -29.85
CA LEU A 600 1.70 2.83 -31.25
C LEU A 600 0.43 2.65 -32.07
N TYR A 601 -0.13 3.74 -32.58
CA TYR A 601 -1.32 3.71 -33.42
C TYR A 601 -0.96 3.91 -34.88
N VAL A 602 -1.39 2.97 -35.73
CA VAL A 602 -1.26 3.07 -37.18
C VAL A 602 -2.64 3.38 -37.75
N PRO A 603 -2.87 4.59 -38.32
CA PRO A 603 -4.16 4.94 -38.90
C PRO A 603 -4.46 4.14 -40.16
N ASP A 604 -5.73 4.06 -40.52
CA ASP A 604 -6.17 3.48 -41.79
C ASP A 604 -5.59 4.28 -42.98
N ALA A 605 -5.35 3.62 -44.11
CA ALA A 605 -4.81 4.24 -45.32
C ALA A 605 -5.70 5.39 -45.83
N ALA A 606 -7.03 5.30 -45.60
CA ALA A 606 -7.98 6.36 -45.94
C ALA A 606 -7.86 7.60 -45.03
N GLN A 607 -7.34 7.42 -43.81
CA GLN A 607 -7.22 8.45 -42.76
C GLN A 607 -5.75 8.83 -42.48
N SER A 608 -4.83 8.43 -43.35
CA SER A 608 -3.41 8.76 -43.28
C SER A 608 -3.10 9.90 -44.27
N PRO A 609 -2.27 10.90 -43.91
CA PRO A 609 -1.61 11.07 -42.62
C PRO A 609 -2.55 11.65 -41.54
N LEU A 610 -2.39 11.18 -40.30
CA LEU A 610 -3.11 11.65 -39.11
C LEU A 610 -2.17 12.46 -38.20
N VAL A 611 -2.59 13.65 -37.78
CA VAL A 611 -1.81 14.55 -36.92
C VAL A 611 -2.68 15.25 -35.87
N VAL A 612 -2.06 15.82 -34.84
CA VAL A 612 -2.74 16.71 -33.89
C VAL A 612 -2.89 18.10 -34.50
N LYS A 613 -4.12 18.64 -34.46
CA LYS A 613 -4.46 19.98 -34.95
C LYS A 613 -3.59 21.06 -34.27
N ASP A 614 -3.29 22.13 -35.00
CA ASP A 614 -2.43 23.27 -34.63
C ASP A 614 -0.92 22.96 -34.48
N SER A 615 -0.57 21.82 -33.87
CA SER A 615 0.84 21.47 -33.60
C SER A 615 1.47 20.61 -34.69
N LEU A 616 0.66 19.97 -35.54
CA LEU A 616 1.08 18.94 -36.51
C LEU A 616 1.91 17.81 -35.86
N ALA A 617 1.77 17.64 -34.54
CA ALA A 617 2.52 16.64 -33.79
C ALA A 617 1.94 15.24 -34.06
N THR A 618 2.82 14.24 -34.09
CA THR A 618 2.47 12.83 -34.23
C THR A 618 2.47 12.08 -32.90
N SER A 619 2.67 12.77 -31.77
CA SER A 619 2.68 12.13 -30.45
C SER A 619 2.24 13.06 -29.34
N TRP A 620 1.71 12.48 -28.27
CA TRP A 620 1.37 13.21 -27.05
C TRP A 620 1.48 12.30 -25.82
N VAL A 621 1.54 12.92 -24.65
CA VAL A 621 1.58 12.23 -23.35
C VAL A 621 0.25 12.45 -22.65
N VAL A 622 -0.33 11.37 -22.13
CA VAL A 622 -1.48 11.42 -21.25
C VAL A 622 -0.98 11.38 -19.80
N PRO A 623 -1.20 12.46 -19.02
CA PRO A 623 -0.71 12.58 -17.65
C PRO A 623 -1.08 11.37 -16.78
N GLN A 624 -0.13 10.88 -15.99
CA GLN A 624 -0.31 9.75 -15.07
C GLN A 624 -0.85 8.46 -15.71
N TRP A 625 -0.69 8.30 -17.03
CA TRP A 625 -1.21 7.14 -17.75
C TRP A 625 -0.19 6.57 -18.74
N GLY A 626 0.39 7.41 -19.61
CA GLY A 626 1.17 6.87 -20.72
C GLY A 626 1.39 7.83 -21.89
N GLY A 627 1.77 7.26 -23.03
CA GLY A 627 2.09 7.99 -24.25
C GLY A 627 1.47 7.36 -25.49
N VAL A 628 1.13 8.18 -26.47
CA VAL A 628 0.61 7.75 -27.76
C VAL A 628 1.49 8.29 -28.87
N PHE A 629 1.79 7.45 -29.86
CA PHE A 629 2.52 7.79 -31.06
C PHE A 629 1.74 7.34 -32.29
N LEU A 630 1.54 8.26 -33.24
CA LEU A 630 0.91 8.05 -34.53
C LEU A 630 2.00 7.74 -35.56
N LEU A 631 2.01 6.50 -36.05
CA LEU A 631 2.92 6.09 -37.12
C LEU A 631 2.17 6.17 -38.45
N ASN A 632 2.44 7.25 -39.19
CA ASN A 632 1.86 7.44 -40.53
C ASN A 632 2.70 6.67 -41.57
N PRO A 633 2.18 5.60 -42.20
CA PRO A 633 2.91 4.87 -43.22
C PRO A 633 3.09 5.73 -44.49
N PRO A 634 4.24 5.61 -45.19
CA PRO A 634 4.46 6.33 -46.45
C PRO A 634 3.45 5.89 -47.52
N ASN A 635 2.97 6.86 -48.31
CA ASN A 635 1.84 6.74 -49.24
C ASN A 635 1.71 5.37 -49.94
N GLY A 636 0.63 4.65 -49.65
CA GLY A 636 0.19 3.46 -50.37
C GLY A 636 0.89 2.14 -50.01
N THR A 637 1.78 2.12 -49.02
CA THR A 637 2.39 0.87 -48.56
C THR A 637 1.55 0.21 -47.47
N HIS A 638 0.93 -0.93 -47.81
CA HIS A 638 0.35 -1.84 -46.82
C HIS A 638 1.50 -2.52 -46.06
N LEU A 639 1.83 -2.01 -44.89
CA LEU A 639 2.81 -2.62 -44.01
C LEU A 639 2.12 -3.74 -43.22
N HIS A 640 2.17 -4.98 -43.72
CA HIS A 640 1.71 -6.15 -42.96
C HIS A 640 2.51 -6.37 -41.67
N HIS A 641 3.79 -5.98 -41.68
CA HIS A 641 4.76 -6.15 -40.62
C HIS A 641 5.59 -4.87 -40.45
N LEU A 642 5.74 -4.41 -39.21
CA LEU A 642 6.57 -3.24 -38.87
C LEU A 642 8.00 -3.68 -38.54
N SER A 643 8.93 -3.33 -39.42
CA SER A 643 10.35 -3.58 -39.21
C SER A 643 10.93 -2.72 -38.08
N HIS A 644 12.06 -3.17 -37.54
CA HIS A 644 12.79 -2.43 -36.51
C HIS A 644 13.06 -0.95 -36.87
N GLU A 645 13.45 -0.66 -38.12
CA GLU A 645 13.75 0.72 -38.56
C GLU A 645 12.51 1.63 -38.52
N ALA A 646 11.32 1.10 -38.84
CA ALA A 646 10.08 1.85 -38.78
C ALA A 646 9.67 2.21 -37.35
N LEU A 647 10.12 1.43 -36.35
CA LEU A 647 9.85 1.65 -34.93
C LEU A 647 10.78 2.69 -34.30
N GLN A 648 11.91 3.03 -34.92
CA GLN A 648 12.91 3.94 -34.35
C GLN A 648 12.32 5.27 -33.86
N GLY A 649 11.53 5.95 -34.69
CA GLY A 649 10.91 7.23 -34.32
C GLY A 649 9.94 7.13 -33.15
N ALA A 650 9.16 6.05 -33.09
CA ALA A 650 8.21 5.80 -32.01
C ALA A 650 8.94 5.52 -30.68
N PHE A 651 9.93 4.64 -30.69
CA PHE A 651 10.67 4.24 -29.48
C PHE A 651 11.57 5.35 -28.93
N MET A 652 12.17 6.17 -29.79
CA MET A 652 12.85 7.38 -29.38
C MET A 652 11.89 8.39 -28.74
N THR A 653 10.64 8.46 -29.20
CA THR A 653 9.63 9.31 -28.56
C THR A 653 9.20 8.73 -27.22
N PHE A 654 8.93 7.42 -27.15
CA PHE A 654 8.55 6.74 -25.91
C PHE A 654 9.61 6.85 -24.82
N SER A 655 10.91 6.83 -25.15
CA SER A 655 11.98 7.03 -24.16
C SER A 655 11.92 8.42 -23.51
N HIS A 656 11.69 9.49 -24.29
CA HIS A 656 11.50 10.85 -23.77
C HIS A 656 10.20 10.98 -22.95
N GLN A 657 9.12 10.35 -23.40
CA GLN A 657 7.85 10.33 -22.69
C GLN A 657 7.97 9.58 -21.37
N LEU A 658 8.72 8.46 -21.33
CA LEU A 658 9.01 7.72 -20.10
C LEU A 658 9.76 8.58 -19.09
N LEU A 659 10.81 9.30 -19.51
CA LEU A 659 11.52 10.25 -18.66
C LEU A 659 10.59 11.32 -18.07
N THR A 660 9.67 11.82 -18.89
CA THR A 660 8.68 12.84 -18.48
C THR A 660 7.67 12.28 -17.48
N LEU A 661 7.16 11.07 -17.72
CA LEU A 661 6.19 10.38 -16.85
C LEU A 661 6.81 9.96 -15.51
N LEU A 662 8.09 9.55 -15.51
CA LEU A 662 8.84 9.28 -14.28
C LEU A 662 9.24 10.56 -13.52
N GLY A 663 8.99 11.74 -14.09
CA GLY A 663 9.23 13.03 -13.45
C GLY A 663 10.69 13.45 -13.43
N ALA A 664 11.52 12.95 -14.35
CA ALA A 664 12.92 13.37 -14.45
C ALA A 664 13.02 14.89 -14.74
N PRO A 665 14.03 15.58 -14.17
CA PRO A 665 14.29 16.99 -14.48
C PRO A 665 14.58 17.17 -15.98
N THR A 666 14.46 18.40 -16.51
CA THR A 666 14.76 18.68 -17.93
C THR A 666 16.15 19.27 -18.12
N THR A 667 16.69 19.87 -17.07
CA THR A 667 17.98 20.54 -17.05
C THR A 667 18.82 19.99 -15.90
N PRO A 668 20.12 19.73 -16.13
CA PRO A 668 20.84 19.76 -17.41
C PRO A 668 20.49 18.57 -18.33
N ALA A 669 20.94 18.61 -19.59
CA ALA A 669 20.59 17.59 -20.60
C ALA A 669 21.17 16.18 -20.29
N ALA A 670 22.29 16.10 -19.58
CA ALA A 670 22.99 14.86 -19.28
C ALA A 670 22.12 13.91 -18.44
N LEU A 671 21.84 12.71 -18.96
CA LEU A 671 20.96 11.72 -18.31
C LEU A 671 21.47 11.28 -16.92
N PRO A 672 22.76 10.96 -16.70
CA PRO A 672 23.25 10.55 -15.39
C PRO A 672 22.98 11.58 -14.30
N PHE A 673 23.16 12.87 -14.62
CA PHE A 673 22.88 13.97 -13.70
C PHE A 673 21.39 14.04 -13.35
N ARG A 674 20.51 13.93 -14.36
CA ARG A 674 19.05 13.92 -14.16
C ARG A 674 18.59 12.76 -13.28
N LEU A 675 19.21 11.58 -13.41
CA LEU A 675 18.91 10.41 -12.58
C LEU A 675 19.39 10.58 -11.12
N GLN A 676 20.55 11.20 -10.91
CA GLN A 676 20.99 11.53 -9.55
C GLN A 676 20.06 12.53 -8.88
N THR A 677 19.68 13.60 -9.58
CA THR A 677 18.67 14.57 -9.10
C THR A 677 17.35 13.88 -8.77
N LEU A 678 16.89 12.98 -9.65
CA LEU A 678 15.66 12.21 -9.41
C LEU A 678 15.76 11.33 -8.17
N THR A 679 16.90 10.66 -7.93
CA THR A 679 17.15 9.85 -6.73
C THR A 679 16.92 10.68 -5.46
N ARG A 680 17.48 11.89 -5.40
CA ARG A 680 17.36 12.80 -4.25
C ARG A 680 15.93 13.28 -4.05
N ILE A 681 15.26 13.65 -5.15
CA ILE A 681 13.85 14.04 -5.15
C ILE A 681 12.96 12.91 -4.62
N ARG A 682 13.19 11.66 -5.07
CA ARG A 682 12.41 10.50 -4.63
C ARG A 682 12.67 10.15 -3.17
N ALA A 683 13.93 10.20 -2.71
CA ALA A 683 14.26 9.96 -1.31
C ALA A 683 13.53 10.95 -0.39
N ALA A 684 13.55 12.25 -0.75
CA ALA A 684 12.82 13.29 -0.02
C ALA A 684 11.31 13.05 -0.02
N SER A 685 10.74 12.82 -1.21
CA SER A 685 9.29 12.64 -1.38
C SER A 685 8.76 11.43 -0.62
N LEU A 686 9.50 10.31 -0.61
CA LEU A 686 9.10 9.10 0.11
C LEU A 686 9.20 9.27 1.62
N LEU A 687 10.28 9.91 2.10
CA LEU A 687 10.43 10.22 3.52
C LEU A 687 9.26 11.07 4.04
N LEU A 688 8.87 12.11 3.29
CA LEU A 688 7.76 13.00 3.63
C LEU A 688 6.39 12.32 3.51
N SER A 689 6.22 11.44 2.52
CA SER A 689 4.99 10.66 2.34
C SER A 689 4.79 9.69 3.51
N ALA A 690 5.83 8.91 3.84
CA ALA A 690 5.81 7.96 4.94
C ALA A 690 5.55 8.63 6.29
N SER A 691 6.20 9.77 6.56
CA SER A 691 5.94 10.53 7.79
C SER A 691 4.51 11.07 7.86
N SER A 692 3.96 11.55 6.75
CA SER A 692 2.57 12.00 6.66
C SER A 692 1.56 10.86 6.87
N THR A 693 1.84 9.68 6.29
CA THR A 693 1.05 8.46 6.48
C THR A 693 1.05 8.02 7.94
N MET A 694 2.21 8.07 8.62
CA MET A 694 2.31 7.82 10.08
C MET A 694 1.49 8.82 10.89
N GLY A 695 1.56 10.11 10.57
CA GLY A 695 0.75 11.12 11.25
C GLY A 695 -0.77 10.90 11.05
N SER A 696 -1.16 10.47 9.85
CA SER A 696 -2.56 10.15 9.53
C SER A 696 -3.03 8.91 10.31
N LEU A 697 -2.19 7.87 10.39
CA LEU A 697 -2.45 6.69 11.21
C LEU A 697 -2.58 7.05 12.69
N ALA A 698 -1.69 7.89 13.22
CA ALA A 698 -1.73 8.35 14.60
C ALA A 698 -3.07 9.03 14.93
N ARG A 699 -3.49 10.03 14.12
CA ARG A 699 -4.77 10.73 14.30
C ARG A 699 -5.98 9.80 14.15
N LEU A 700 -5.92 8.82 13.24
CA LEU A 700 -6.96 7.80 13.10
C LEU A 700 -7.08 6.95 14.38
N THR A 701 -5.95 6.51 14.93
CA THR A 701 -5.95 5.69 16.15
C THR A 701 -6.40 6.44 17.40
N GLU A 702 -6.17 7.75 17.47
CA GLU A 702 -6.68 8.61 18.56
C GLU A 702 -8.18 8.88 18.43
N SER A 703 -8.66 9.16 17.22
CA SER A 703 -10.07 9.47 16.96
C SER A 703 -11.00 8.27 17.10
N LEU A 704 -10.49 7.05 16.89
CA LEU A 704 -11.28 5.82 16.92
C LEU A 704 -10.69 4.83 17.96
N PRO A 705 -10.98 5.01 19.26
CA PRO A 705 -10.39 4.20 20.33
C PRO A 705 -10.86 2.73 20.32
N SER A 706 -11.96 2.43 19.63
CA SER A 706 -12.55 1.09 19.52
C SER A 706 -12.01 0.27 18.35
N ILE A 707 -11.08 0.79 17.54
CA ILE A 707 -10.46 0.04 16.43
C ILE A 707 -9.44 -0.98 16.96
N PRO A 708 -9.48 -2.25 16.49
CA PRO A 708 -8.42 -3.23 16.77
C PRO A 708 -7.09 -2.77 16.16
N ILE A 709 -6.01 -2.88 16.93
CA ILE A 709 -4.65 -2.64 16.42
C ILE A 709 -3.85 -3.94 16.56
N PRO A 710 -3.64 -4.69 15.46
CA PRO A 710 -2.85 -5.92 15.47
C PRO A 710 -1.37 -5.67 15.80
N ALA A 711 -0.69 -6.73 16.23
CA ALA A 711 0.77 -6.69 16.44
C ALA A 711 1.55 -6.47 15.13
N THR A 712 1.01 -6.87 13.97
CA THR A 712 1.61 -6.63 12.65
C THR A 712 1.70 -5.14 12.32
N VAL A 713 0.67 -4.36 12.69
CA VAL A 713 0.65 -2.91 12.54
C VAL A 713 1.72 -2.26 13.44
N ALA A 714 1.81 -2.68 14.70
CA ALA A 714 2.83 -2.15 15.61
C ALA A 714 4.26 -2.46 15.14
N ALA A 715 4.52 -3.67 14.64
CA ALA A 715 5.81 -4.04 14.04
C ALA A 715 6.13 -3.22 12.79
N SER A 716 5.11 -2.98 11.94
CA SER A 716 5.26 -2.17 10.72
C SER A 716 5.56 -0.71 11.07
N VAL A 717 4.86 -0.12 12.06
CA VAL A 717 5.12 1.24 12.56
C VAL A 717 6.54 1.35 13.13
N ALA A 718 6.99 0.38 13.93
CA ALA A 718 8.36 0.37 14.47
C ALA A 718 9.41 0.31 13.34
N THR A 719 9.16 -0.51 12.33
CA THR A 719 10.01 -0.62 11.14
C THR A 719 10.05 0.71 10.37
N THR A 720 8.89 1.33 10.14
CA THR A 720 8.78 2.65 9.49
C THR A 720 9.60 3.71 10.23
N LEU A 721 9.46 3.82 11.56
CA LEU A 721 10.19 4.82 12.35
C LEU A 721 11.71 4.60 12.34
N SER A 722 12.16 3.34 12.39
CA SER A 722 13.57 2.98 12.30
C SER A 722 14.18 3.37 10.94
N HIS A 723 13.49 3.03 9.84
CA HIS A 723 13.97 3.36 8.50
C HIS A 723 13.80 4.85 8.17
N LEU A 724 12.79 5.55 8.71
CA LEU A 724 12.70 7.02 8.60
C LEU A 724 13.90 7.70 9.27
N THR A 725 14.31 7.22 10.44
CA THR A 725 15.48 7.73 11.17
C THR A 725 16.76 7.51 10.35
N SER A 726 16.95 6.30 9.84
CA SER A 726 18.10 5.94 9.01
C SER A 726 18.14 6.74 7.71
N ALA A 727 17.01 6.84 6.99
CA ALA A 727 16.88 7.65 5.78
C ALA A 727 17.23 9.12 6.03
N CYS A 728 16.77 9.70 7.15
CA CYS A 728 17.11 11.07 7.52
C CYS A 728 18.61 11.27 7.77
N GLU A 729 19.24 10.31 8.45
CA GLU A 729 20.69 10.33 8.69
C GLU A 729 21.48 10.16 7.39
N HIS A 730 21.07 9.25 6.51
CA HIS A 730 21.67 9.06 5.19
C HIS A 730 21.57 10.33 4.33
N LEU A 731 20.42 11.02 4.33
CA LEU A 731 20.27 12.32 3.65
C LEU A 731 21.25 13.36 4.21
N ARG A 732 21.35 13.48 5.55
CA ARG A 732 22.27 14.43 6.21
C ARG A 732 23.74 14.14 5.92
N ARG A 733 24.10 12.88 5.69
CA ARG A 733 25.46 12.46 5.33
C ARG A 733 25.73 12.53 3.82
N GLY A 734 24.75 12.89 2.99
CA GLY A 734 24.90 12.92 1.52
C GLY A 734 24.92 11.53 0.86
N ARG A 735 24.38 10.51 1.52
CA ARG A 735 24.25 9.14 0.98
C ARG A 735 22.84 8.93 0.44
N PHE A 736 22.60 9.38 -0.78
CA PHE A 736 21.27 9.50 -1.36
C PHE A 736 20.71 8.15 -1.82
N GLN A 737 21.56 7.23 -2.28
CA GLN A 737 21.10 5.88 -2.66
C GLN A 737 20.63 5.08 -1.44
N ALA A 738 21.40 5.08 -0.35
CA ALA A 738 21.02 4.45 0.91
C ALA A 738 19.75 5.12 1.50
N ALA A 739 19.68 6.46 1.47
CA ALA A 739 18.50 7.19 1.90
C ALA A 739 17.24 6.79 1.11
N LEU A 740 17.36 6.62 -0.22
CA LEU A 740 16.26 6.17 -1.05
C LEU A 740 15.82 4.75 -0.70
N ALA A 741 16.77 3.83 -0.48
CA ALA A 741 16.47 2.46 -0.09
C ALA A 741 15.71 2.38 1.24
N ASP A 742 16.17 3.09 2.28
CA ASP A 742 15.47 3.15 3.56
C ASP A 742 14.11 3.85 3.46
N ALA A 743 14.02 4.94 2.71
CA ALA A 743 12.75 5.64 2.52
C ALA A 743 11.69 4.77 1.82
N ARG A 744 12.09 3.88 0.90
CA ARG A 744 11.18 2.88 0.29
C ARG A 744 10.65 1.89 1.31
N VAL A 745 11.53 1.34 2.14
CA VAL A 745 11.13 0.39 3.19
C VAL A 745 10.19 1.07 4.19
N ALA A 746 10.49 2.32 4.57
CA ALA A 746 9.64 3.11 5.44
C ALA A 746 8.24 3.32 4.84
N GLU A 747 8.15 3.71 3.56
CA GLU A 747 6.88 3.98 2.90
C GLU A 747 6.04 2.70 2.70
N THR A 748 6.66 1.62 2.24
CA THR A 748 5.94 0.34 2.06
C THR A 748 5.42 -0.21 3.39
N ALA A 749 6.21 -0.11 4.48
CA ALA A 749 5.75 -0.48 5.81
C ALA A 749 4.66 0.47 6.35
N ALA A 750 4.76 1.77 6.03
CA ALA A 750 3.77 2.77 6.41
C ALA A 750 2.41 2.50 5.75
N GLU A 751 2.38 2.34 4.43
CA GLU A 751 1.18 2.01 3.67
C GLU A 751 0.59 0.67 4.12
N ARG A 752 1.43 -0.35 4.32
CA ARG A 752 0.99 -1.66 4.84
C ARG A 752 0.28 -1.52 6.19
N SER A 753 0.83 -0.71 7.10
CA SER A 753 0.23 -0.49 8.41
C SER A 753 -1.08 0.29 8.34
N PHE A 754 -1.20 1.26 7.42
CA PHE A 754 -2.37 2.10 7.25
C PHE A 754 -3.53 1.35 6.57
N PHE A 755 -3.22 0.49 5.59
CA PHE A 755 -4.19 -0.30 4.83
C PHE A 755 -4.35 -1.75 5.32
N GLU A 756 -3.93 -2.06 6.54
CA GLU A 756 -4.07 -3.40 7.11
C GLU A 756 -5.55 -3.82 7.16
N LYS A 757 -5.90 -4.92 6.48
CA LYS A 757 -7.28 -5.40 6.29
C LYS A 757 -8.06 -5.53 7.60
N SER A 758 -7.40 -5.92 8.68
CA SER A 758 -8.03 -6.09 10.00
C SER A 758 -8.43 -4.78 10.69
N MET A 759 -7.81 -3.65 10.32
CA MET A 759 -8.21 -2.33 10.85
C MET A 759 -9.45 -1.78 10.13
N VAL A 760 -9.63 -2.13 8.84
CA VAL A 760 -10.75 -1.67 8.00
C VAL A 760 -11.97 -2.61 8.11
N GLY A 761 -11.74 -3.91 8.33
CA GLY A 761 -12.77 -4.96 8.26
C GLY A 761 -13.62 -5.17 9.51
N GLN A 762 -13.35 -4.48 10.63
CA GLN A 762 -14.15 -4.61 11.86
C GLN A 762 -14.96 -3.34 12.09
N MET A 763 -16.03 -3.17 11.31
CA MET A 763 -17.03 -2.15 11.60
C MET A 763 -17.69 -2.45 12.96
N TYR A 764 -17.32 -1.63 13.94
CA TYR A 764 -18.23 -0.92 14.83
C TYR A 764 -19.32 -1.78 15.49
N PHE A 765 -18.96 -2.50 16.56
CA PHE A 765 -19.92 -2.86 17.60
C PHE A 765 -19.79 -1.84 18.75
N PRO A 766 -20.68 -0.84 18.84
CA PRO A 766 -20.77 0.04 20.00
C PRO A 766 -20.84 -0.80 21.27
N ASP A 767 -20.19 -0.34 22.35
CA ASP A 767 -20.25 -1.06 23.63
C ASP A 767 -21.70 -1.20 24.14
N GLU A 768 -22.59 -0.29 23.72
CA GLU A 768 -24.04 -0.34 23.93
C GLU A 768 -24.66 -1.63 23.37
N HIS A 769 -24.23 -2.06 22.17
CA HIS A 769 -24.73 -3.28 21.54
C HIS A 769 -24.18 -4.53 22.23
N LYS A 770 -22.95 -4.49 22.74
CA LYS A 770 -22.42 -5.58 23.60
C LYS A 770 -23.29 -5.74 24.84
N VAL A 771 -23.60 -4.65 25.53
CA VAL A 771 -24.47 -4.68 26.73
C VAL A 771 -25.88 -5.15 26.38
N ALA A 772 -26.47 -4.69 25.28
CA ALA A 772 -27.80 -5.08 24.84
C ALA A 772 -27.93 -6.59 24.57
N VAL A 773 -26.89 -7.23 24.04
CA VAL A 773 -26.87 -8.69 23.82
C VAL A 773 -26.81 -9.48 25.14
N TYR A 774 -26.11 -8.97 26.16
CA TYR A 774 -25.99 -9.66 27.46
C TYR A 774 -27.16 -9.35 28.43
N LEU A 775 -27.91 -8.27 28.21
CA LEU A 775 -28.99 -7.83 29.11
C LEU A 775 -30.12 -8.87 29.29
N PRO A 776 -30.61 -9.57 28.25
CA PRO A 776 -31.63 -10.61 28.40
C PRO A 776 -31.16 -11.83 29.21
N LEU A 777 -29.87 -12.15 29.15
CA LEU A 777 -29.27 -13.28 29.88
C LEU A 777 -29.00 -12.92 31.34
N LEU A 778 -28.48 -11.71 31.60
CA LEU A 778 -28.09 -11.27 32.93
C LEU A 778 -29.25 -10.67 33.74
N GLY A 779 -30.27 -10.11 33.09
CA GLY A 779 -31.41 -9.46 33.76
C GLY A 779 -32.16 -10.36 34.76
N PRO A 780 -32.60 -11.57 34.35
CA PRO A 780 -33.34 -12.49 35.23
C PRO A 780 -32.55 -12.95 36.47
N ILE A 781 -31.21 -13.02 36.37
CA ILE A 781 -30.33 -13.44 37.46
C ILE A 781 -29.90 -12.23 38.31
N GLY A 782 -29.60 -11.10 37.67
CA GLY A 782 -29.08 -9.89 38.27
C GLY A 782 -30.10 -9.13 39.11
N VAL A 783 -31.34 -8.99 38.63
CA VAL A 783 -32.39 -8.23 39.36
C VAL A 783 -32.68 -8.83 40.74
N PRO A 784 -32.90 -10.16 40.89
CA PRO A 784 -33.09 -10.76 42.22
C PRO A 784 -31.86 -10.66 43.13
N LEU A 785 -30.64 -10.77 42.59
CA LEU A 785 -29.39 -10.64 43.36
C LEU A 785 -29.17 -9.22 43.89
N ILE A 786 -29.44 -8.20 43.08
CA ILE A 786 -29.34 -6.78 43.49
C ILE A 786 -30.39 -6.44 44.53
N VAL A 787 -31.65 -6.85 44.31
CA VAL A 787 -32.73 -6.64 45.30
C VAL A 787 -32.43 -7.38 46.61
N GLY A 788 -31.88 -8.59 46.52
CA GLY A 788 -31.41 -9.36 47.68
C GLY A 788 -30.30 -8.65 48.44
N LEU A 789 -29.29 -8.14 47.74
CA LEU A 789 -28.18 -7.38 48.33
C LEU A 789 -28.65 -6.08 49.01
N LEU A 790 -29.49 -5.29 48.34
CA LEU A 790 -30.00 -4.02 48.87
C LEU A 790 -30.84 -4.21 50.15
N LYS A 791 -31.69 -5.25 50.19
CA LYS A 791 -32.49 -5.58 51.38
C LYS A 791 -31.58 -5.97 52.55
N GLU A 792 -30.53 -6.73 52.29
CA GLU A 792 -29.62 -7.20 53.34
C GLU A 792 -28.68 -6.08 53.85
N VAL A 793 -28.22 -5.20 52.96
CA VAL A 793 -27.45 -4.00 53.34
C VAL A 793 -28.30 -3.04 54.17
N LYS A 794 -29.57 -2.81 53.80
CA LYS A 794 -30.50 -2.00 54.61
C LYS A 794 -30.70 -2.60 56.00
N LYS A 795 -30.87 -3.93 56.10
CA LYS A 795 -30.99 -4.63 57.39
C LYS A 795 -29.70 -4.55 58.22
N ALA A 796 -28.53 -4.70 57.60
CA ALA A 796 -27.24 -4.57 58.28
C ALA A 796 -26.99 -3.14 58.81
N LEU A 797 -27.39 -2.12 58.05
CA LEU A 797 -27.34 -0.72 58.48
C LEU A 797 -28.33 -0.43 59.62
N ALA A 798 -29.54 -0.98 59.56
CA ALA A 798 -30.51 -0.88 60.65
C ALA A 798 -30.00 -1.55 61.94
N MET A 799 -29.38 -2.74 61.84
CA MET A 799 -28.73 -3.41 62.97
C MET A 799 -27.54 -2.61 63.52
N ARG A 800 -26.71 -1.99 62.66
CA ARG A 800 -25.61 -1.12 63.11
C ARG A 800 -26.10 0.15 63.79
N LYS A 801 -27.21 0.72 63.35
CA LYS A 801 -27.87 1.87 64.01
C LYS A 801 -28.47 1.47 65.36
N ALA A 802 -29.12 0.31 65.45
CA ALA A 802 -29.64 -0.23 66.71
C ALA A 802 -28.52 -0.53 67.73
N LYS A 803 -27.37 -1.03 67.25
CA LYS A 803 -26.17 -1.30 68.08
C LYS A 803 -25.37 -0.05 68.48
N LYS A 804 -25.67 1.11 67.88
CA LYS A 804 -25.12 2.43 68.27
C LYS A 804 -26.07 3.22 69.19
N ALA A 805 -27.34 2.81 69.26
CA ALA A 805 -28.37 3.41 70.10
C ALA A 805 -28.62 2.63 71.41
N SER A 806 -28.01 1.45 71.54
CA SER A 806 -27.70 0.76 72.79
C SER A 806 -26.25 1.02 73.13
#